data_AF-E4XPE4-F1
#
_entry.id   AF-E4XPE4-F1
#
_cell.length_a   1.000
_cell.length_b   1.000
_cell.length_c   1.000
_cell.angle_alpha   90.00
_cell.angle_beta   90.00
_cell.angle_gamma   90.00
#
_symmetry.space_group_name_H-M   'P 1'
#
loop_
_entity.id
_entity.type
_entity.pdbx_description
1 polymer ?
#
loop_
_entity_poly.entity_id
_entity_poly.type
_entity_poly.pdbx_seq_one_letter_code
_entity_poly.pdbx_strand_id
1 'polypeptide(L)'
;MNGRLTGIDISQFESDKGVAQALDSETGETVILKAAMITKMAHLKTAKEEAETLRQLDHQHVVRFVAFIDKHIPKWALGSMTFLVMEHCPGGSLIDWIARMNASGRKTTADEATLIAAQLVSALSYCHEKNIVHLDIKPGNVFVMEDNIEVKLGDFGNSLTIQSAIESIKTGATRRAIGYTPLYAAPEIYDNIAVKKSPRLDVWGWAMVIQEILTLEHPFGRISGRAANFTETRNISYHKQLSILLLELNIQRHEVEGSTRTSILEILDETDVFGEFEKILRKCMSADRSHRPMNALELKKEELFVAFIYRLENGQRPCDIVPPPFEDLKDAQIRKLKKELSELRMKSAATVEKQKTEILDLKKAYDELASSKKLDNQKGQNNYWLNATIQILLHQHCFRESLNQLKKYGHFKCRKRECVYCQIQNLLKIKNQSISSDDFQKALMLVNQSFVDRKIRDPIEAFDTIMKVLCIHLTDTDTDEKKNCEKLHCLAHQKFYHHIVEKRECCKCYHVKYHQESELMKSVSAIDVINLPPYTSFTTLLSRKGPEIDCDESLPCLGKRKLIKRLENDAETIVISIGWVDKRTPHDDIRIFINNITCRIKLSQLYDEVPKDCEFFLDGIVCFSVMHYRMHYAAYIYDTNTMKWVFLDDNNEKIISQSWINVMNHMTKNNQQPCMLLYSKFEKFRKLDLTNAPKEISLI
;
A
#
# COMPACT_ATOMS: atom_id res chain seq x y z
N MET A 1 3.56 -23.20 2.99
CA MET A 1 2.70 -22.62 1.94
C MET A 1 3.12 -21.17 1.78
N ASN A 2 4.32 -20.89 1.25
CA ASN A 2 4.74 -20.77 -0.17
C ASN A 2 3.86 -19.82 -0.99
N GLY A 3 4.52 -18.81 -1.57
CA GLY A 3 3.90 -17.58 -2.02
C GLY A 3 3.16 -17.66 -3.34
N ARG A 4 2.15 -16.81 -3.42
CA ARG A 4 1.68 -15.99 -4.55
C ARG A 4 0.65 -15.06 -3.91
N LEU A 5 0.75 -13.77 -4.14
CA LEU A 5 -0.39 -12.88 -3.91
C LEU A 5 -1.37 -13.18 -5.05
N THR A 6 -2.06 -14.31 -4.89
CA THR A 6 -3.12 -14.94 -5.70
C THR A 6 -3.49 -14.16 -6.95
N GLY A 7 -2.89 -14.55 -8.07
CA GLY A 7 -3.33 -14.37 -9.44
C GLY A 7 -3.84 -13.04 -9.99
N ILE A 8 -4.01 -11.99 -9.20
CA ILE A 8 -4.75 -10.80 -9.62
C ILE A 8 -3.79 -9.82 -10.29
N ASP A 9 -3.91 -9.68 -11.61
CA ASP A 9 -3.10 -8.73 -12.38
C ASP A 9 -3.58 -7.29 -12.14
N ILE A 10 -2.81 -6.55 -11.35
CA ILE A 10 -3.05 -5.14 -11.01
C ILE A 10 -2.55 -4.16 -12.10
N SER A 11 -2.10 -4.68 -13.25
CA SER A 11 -1.49 -3.88 -14.32
C SER A 11 -2.42 -2.87 -14.98
N GLN A 12 -3.72 -3.14 -14.92
CA GLN A 12 -4.78 -2.33 -15.54
C GLN A 12 -5.35 -1.26 -14.58
N PHE A 13 -4.74 -1.05 -13.41
CA PHE A 13 -5.22 -0.11 -12.41
C PHE A 13 -4.95 1.36 -12.81
N GLU A 14 -5.99 2.11 -13.16
CA GLU A 14 -5.92 3.58 -13.35
C GLU A 14 -6.14 4.33 -12.02
N SER A 15 -5.16 5.13 -11.60
CA SER A 15 -5.11 5.75 -10.26
C SER A 15 -6.21 6.76 -9.92
N ASP A 16 -6.87 7.33 -10.93
CA ASP A 16 -7.69 8.54 -10.76
C ASP A 16 -9.09 8.26 -10.21
N LYS A 17 -9.50 6.99 -10.11
CA LYS A 17 -10.86 6.58 -9.68
C LYS A 17 -10.93 5.79 -8.38
N GLY A 18 -9.78 5.33 -7.84
CA GLY A 18 -9.73 4.55 -6.60
C GLY A 18 -10.33 3.14 -6.67
N VAL A 19 -10.79 2.69 -7.85
CA VAL A 19 -11.34 1.35 -8.12
C VAL A 19 -10.85 0.88 -9.49
N ALA A 20 -10.48 -0.40 -9.64
CA ALA A 20 -10.17 -0.99 -10.95
C ALA A 20 -10.65 -2.43 -11.08
N GLN A 21 -10.79 -2.89 -12.33
CA GLN A 21 -11.06 -4.28 -12.68
C GLN A 21 -9.73 -5.04 -12.84
N ALA A 22 -9.69 -6.30 -12.43
CA ALA A 22 -8.55 -7.18 -12.59
C ALA A 22 -9.00 -8.63 -12.86
N LEU A 23 -8.11 -9.46 -13.39
CA LEU A 23 -8.37 -10.88 -13.63
C LEU A 23 -7.66 -11.70 -12.55
N ASP A 24 -8.37 -12.57 -11.85
CA ASP A 24 -7.77 -13.57 -10.99
C ASP A 24 -7.24 -14.74 -11.84
N SER A 25 -5.91 -14.87 -11.93
CA SER A 25 -5.26 -15.89 -12.74
C SER A 25 -5.43 -17.33 -12.22
N GLU A 26 -5.91 -17.53 -10.99
CA GLU A 26 -6.16 -18.87 -10.44
C GLU A 26 -7.53 -19.40 -10.87
N THR A 27 -8.54 -18.54 -10.85
CA THR A 27 -9.93 -18.88 -11.19
C THR A 27 -10.30 -18.53 -12.62
N GLY A 28 -9.58 -17.58 -13.24
CA GLY A 28 -9.97 -16.94 -14.49
C GLY A 28 -11.12 -15.94 -14.33
N GLU A 29 -11.57 -15.66 -13.09
CA GLU A 29 -12.70 -14.76 -12.83
C GLU A 29 -12.25 -13.29 -12.84
N THR A 30 -13.15 -12.42 -13.27
CA THR A 30 -12.95 -10.98 -13.16
C THR A 30 -13.29 -10.50 -11.74
N VAL A 31 -12.43 -9.69 -11.16
CA VAL A 31 -12.58 -9.11 -9.82
C VAL A 31 -12.44 -7.58 -9.84
N ILE A 32 -12.93 -6.93 -8.78
CA ILE A 32 -12.78 -5.50 -8.54
C ILE A 32 -11.82 -5.22 -7.39
N LEU A 33 -10.94 -4.25 -7.58
CA LEU A 33 -9.95 -3.75 -6.63
C LEU A 33 -10.34 -2.34 -6.18
N LYS A 34 -10.82 -2.19 -4.95
CA LYS A 34 -11.03 -0.88 -4.31
C LYS A 34 -9.79 -0.47 -3.54
N ALA A 35 -9.10 0.57 -4.00
CA ALA A 35 -7.86 1.05 -3.43
C ALA A 35 -8.09 2.18 -2.41
N ALA A 36 -7.45 2.07 -1.25
CA ALA A 36 -7.48 3.11 -0.24
C ALA A 36 -6.07 3.61 0.08
N MET A 37 -5.83 4.91 -0.09
CA MET A 37 -4.57 5.54 0.27
C MET A 37 -4.50 5.76 1.79
N ILE A 38 -3.48 5.16 2.40
CA ILE A 38 -3.21 5.25 3.83
C ILE A 38 -2.33 6.46 4.08
N THR A 39 -2.98 7.60 4.34
CA THR A 39 -2.31 8.80 4.82
C THR A 39 -2.37 8.94 6.34
N LYS A 40 -3.17 8.12 7.04
CA LYS A 40 -3.22 8.07 8.51
C LYS A 40 -3.49 6.64 8.97
N MET A 41 -3.01 6.26 10.15
CA MET A 41 -3.34 4.94 10.75
C MET A 41 -4.84 4.72 10.91
N ALA A 42 -5.62 5.78 11.10
CA ALA A 42 -7.07 5.72 11.10
C ALA A 42 -7.66 5.20 9.78
N HIS A 43 -7.04 5.51 8.63
CA HIS A 43 -7.51 5.03 7.32
C HIS A 43 -7.28 3.53 7.17
N LEU A 44 -6.14 3.02 7.65
CA LEU A 44 -5.85 1.59 7.65
C LEU A 44 -6.83 0.84 8.57
N LYS A 45 -7.15 1.42 9.73
CA LYS A 45 -8.14 0.86 10.64
C LYS A 45 -9.51 0.77 9.97
N THR A 46 -9.98 1.85 9.33
CA THR A 46 -11.26 1.85 8.60
C THR A 46 -11.28 0.83 7.45
N ALA A 47 -10.22 0.75 6.64
CA ALA A 47 -10.13 -0.21 5.54
C ALA A 47 -10.14 -1.68 6.03
N LYS A 48 -9.49 -1.96 7.18
CA LYS A 48 -9.53 -3.28 7.82
C LYS A 48 -10.91 -3.61 8.38
N GLU A 49 -11.57 -2.67 9.05
CA GLU A 49 -12.93 -2.84 9.57
C GLU A 49 -13.94 -3.13 8.43
N GLU A 50 -13.83 -2.42 7.30
CA GLU A 50 -14.66 -2.68 6.10
C GLU A 50 -14.44 -4.10 5.57
N ALA A 51 -13.17 -4.50 5.41
CA ALA A 51 -12.81 -5.84 4.94
C ALA A 51 -13.27 -6.95 5.90
N GLU A 52 -13.15 -6.74 7.22
CA GLU A 52 -13.60 -7.68 8.25
C GLU A 52 -15.11 -7.82 8.28
N THR A 53 -15.85 -6.72 8.04
CA THR A 53 -17.31 -6.75 7.93
C THR A 53 -17.73 -7.57 6.72
N LEU A 54 -17.19 -7.24 5.53
CA LEU A 54 -17.56 -7.92 4.28
C LEU A 54 -17.18 -9.41 4.28
N ARG A 55 -16.04 -9.78 4.90
CA ARG A 55 -15.58 -11.17 5.04
C ARG A 55 -16.57 -12.08 5.78
N GLN A 56 -17.41 -11.52 6.65
CA GLN A 56 -18.37 -12.28 7.47
C GLN A 56 -19.74 -12.45 6.79
N LEU A 57 -19.93 -11.82 5.63
CA LEU A 57 -21.16 -11.84 4.86
C LEU A 57 -21.02 -12.82 3.70
N ASP A 58 -21.97 -13.75 3.62
CA ASP A 58 -22.09 -14.71 2.53
C ASP A 58 -23.58 -14.84 2.19
N HIS A 59 -24.01 -14.10 1.17
CA HIS A 59 -25.41 -13.99 0.76
C HIS A 59 -25.48 -13.62 -0.73
N GLN A 60 -26.41 -14.21 -1.47
CA GLN A 60 -26.53 -14.03 -2.93
C GLN A 60 -26.58 -12.56 -3.36
N HIS A 61 -27.36 -11.74 -2.65
CA HIS A 61 -27.55 -10.31 -2.93
C HIS A 61 -26.63 -9.37 -2.13
N VAL A 62 -25.47 -9.86 -1.66
CA VAL A 62 -24.39 -9.05 -1.09
C VAL A 62 -23.12 -9.29 -1.89
N VAL A 63 -22.36 -8.23 -2.18
CA VAL A 63 -21.10 -8.33 -2.92
C VAL A 63 -20.12 -9.22 -2.15
N ARG A 64 -19.66 -10.28 -2.81
CA ARG A 64 -18.74 -11.28 -2.27
C ARG A 64 -17.37 -10.66 -2.00
N PHE A 65 -16.90 -10.83 -0.76
CA PHE A 65 -15.52 -10.59 -0.39
C PHE A 65 -14.61 -11.64 -1.04
N VAL A 66 -13.57 -11.20 -1.75
CA VAL A 66 -12.56 -12.11 -2.31
C VAL A 66 -11.32 -12.09 -1.44
N ALA A 67 -10.73 -10.91 -1.22
CA ALA A 67 -9.50 -10.77 -0.45
C ALA A 67 -9.31 -9.34 0.07
N PHE A 68 -8.41 -9.19 1.05
CA PHE A 68 -7.92 -7.89 1.48
C PHE A 68 -6.40 -7.88 1.36
N ILE A 69 -5.90 -7.08 0.42
CA ILE A 69 -4.48 -6.97 0.14
C ILE A 69 -3.93 -5.74 0.87
N ASP A 70 -3.25 -6.01 1.98
CA ASP A 70 -2.44 -5.04 2.69
C ASP A 70 -1.00 -5.14 2.15
N LYS A 71 -0.68 -4.41 1.06
CA LYS A 71 0.71 -4.35 0.56
C LYS A 71 1.57 -3.60 1.60
N HIS A 72 2.12 -4.39 2.52
CA HIS A 72 3.06 -4.09 3.61
C HIS A 72 3.49 -2.63 3.77
N ILE A 73 2.77 -1.91 4.63
CA ILE A 73 2.99 -0.51 5.03
C ILE A 73 3.63 -0.50 6.42
N PRO A 74 4.92 -0.17 6.57
CA PRO A 74 5.48 0.12 7.90
C PRO A 74 4.77 1.33 8.54
N LYS A 75 4.76 1.46 9.88
CA LYS A 75 4.12 2.57 10.61
C LYS A 75 4.56 3.98 10.17
N TRP A 76 5.62 4.12 9.38
CA TRP A 76 6.14 5.36 8.80
C TRP A 76 5.64 5.69 7.38
N ALA A 77 4.96 4.77 6.71
CA ALA A 77 4.53 4.95 5.34
C ALA A 77 3.12 5.59 5.27
N LEU A 78 3.07 6.90 5.52
CA LEU A 78 2.09 7.74 4.83
C LEU A 78 2.30 7.62 3.31
N GLY A 79 1.26 7.25 2.57
CA GLY A 79 1.26 7.14 1.11
C GLY A 79 1.25 5.71 0.56
N SER A 80 0.97 4.70 1.40
CA SER A 80 0.80 3.33 0.93
C SER A 80 -0.67 2.99 0.65
N MET A 81 -0.91 1.90 -0.08
CA MET A 81 -2.23 1.56 -0.61
C MET A 81 -2.67 0.18 -0.15
N THR A 82 -3.88 0.08 0.40
CA THR A 82 -4.56 -1.20 0.63
C THR A 82 -5.56 -1.44 -0.48
N PHE A 83 -5.81 -2.70 -0.82
CA PHE A 83 -6.83 -3.08 -1.80
C PHE A 83 -7.85 -4.02 -1.17
N LEU A 84 -9.11 -3.63 -1.23
CA LEU A 84 -10.23 -4.53 -0.99
C LEU A 84 -10.62 -5.18 -2.32
N VAL A 85 -10.47 -6.49 -2.40
CA VAL A 85 -10.79 -7.30 -3.58
C VAL A 85 -12.19 -7.88 -3.42
N MET A 86 -13.04 -7.65 -4.41
CA MET A 86 -14.45 -8.04 -4.41
C MET A 86 -14.82 -8.68 -5.76
N GLU A 87 -15.94 -9.38 -5.81
CA GLU A 87 -16.48 -9.85 -7.09
C GLU A 87 -16.81 -8.69 -8.04
N HIS A 88 -16.71 -8.95 -9.34
CA HIS A 88 -17.11 -8.00 -10.37
C HIS A 88 -18.60 -8.12 -10.68
N CYS A 89 -19.29 -6.97 -10.73
CA CYS A 89 -20.69 -6.86 -11.12
C CYS A 89 -20.78 -6.18 -12.51
N PRO A 90 -20.95 -6.92 -13.62
CA PRO A 90 -20.78 -6.40 -14.98
C PRO A 90 -21.79 -5.33 -15.39
N GLY A 91 -22.99 -5.32 -14.80
CA GLY A 91 -24.07 -4.37 -15.11
C GLY A 91 -23.83 -2.95 -14.56
N GLY A 92 -22.73 -2.74 -13.84
CA GLY A 92 -22.39 -1.48 -13.18
C GLY A 92 -23.24 -1.24 -11.93
N SER A 93 -23.36 0.02 -11.52
CA SER A 93 -24.21 0.39 -10.40
C SER A 93 -25.67 0.59 -10.83
N LEU A 94 -26.60 0.49 -9.88
CA LEU A 94 -28.01 0.73 -10.12
C LEU A 94 -28.26 2.19 -10.54
N ILE A 95 -27.39 3.13 -10.17
CA ILE A 95 -27.48 4.49 -10.74
C ILE A 95 -27.15 4.52 -12.24
N ASP A 96 -26.19 3.71 -12.70
CA ASP A 96 -25.92 3.59 -14.13
C ASP A 96 -27.12 2.96 -14.85
N TRP A 97 -27.80 2.00 -14.22
CA TRP A 97 -29.03 1.40 -14.73
C TRP A 97 -30.16 2.43 -14.86
N ILE A 98 -30.44 3.24 -13.83
CA ILE A 98 -31.45 4.32 -13.88
C ILE A 98 -31.13 5.32 -15.01
N ALA A 99 -29.85 5.66 -15.19
CA ALA A 99 -29.42 6.56 -16.27
C ALA A 99 -29.66 5.96 -17.66
N ARG A 100 -29.40 4.66 -17.85
CA ARG A 100 -29.70 3.94 -19.11
C ARG A 100 -31.20 3.92 -19.42
N MET A 101 -32.02 3.66 -18.40
CA MET A 101 -33.48 3.67 -18.51
C MET A 101 -33.99 5.03 -19.00
N ASN A 102 -33.60 6.11 -18.31
CA ASN A 102 -33.92 7.48 -18.71
C ASN A 102 -33.47 7.81 -20.12
N ALA A 103 -32.24 7.45 -20.50
CA ALA A 103 -31.70 7.75 -21.82
C ALA A 103 -32.44 7.02 -22.95
N SER A 104 -32.96 5.82 -22.68
CA SER A 104 -33.74 5.02 -23.62
C SER A 104 -35.22 5.39 -23.69
N GLY A 105 -35.72 6.18 -22.72
CA GLY A 105 -37.16 6.44 -22.56
C GLY A 105 -37.97 5.22 -22.10
N ARG A 106 -37.31 4.10 -21.73
CA ARG A 106 -37.97 2.90 -21.19
C ARG A 106 -38.35 3.15 -19.73
N LYS A 107 -39.62 2.90 -19.40
CA LYS A 107 -40.09 2.88 -18.02
C LYS A 107 -39.69 1.58 -17.32
N THR A 108 -39.48 1.64 -16.02
CA THR A 108 -39.30 0.45 -15.19
C THR A 108 -40.61 -0.34 -15.11
N THR A 109 -40.54 -1.66 -15.29
CA THR A 109 -41.72 -2.54 -15.13
C THR A 109 -41.97 -2.91 -13.68
N ALA A 110 -43.18 -3.40 -13.38
CA ALA A 110 -43.55 -3.88 -12.05
C ALA A 110 -42.68 -5.02 -11.54
N ASP A 111 -42.40 -5.98 -12.41
CA ASP A 111 -41.62 -7.14 -12.04
C ASP A 111 -40.16 -6.77 -11.76
N GLU A 112 -39.57 -5.86 -12.55
CA GLU A 112 -38.20 -5.35 -12.31
C GLU A 112 -38.09 -4.63 -10.97
N ALA A 113 -38.98 -3.67 -10.71
CA ALA A 113 -38.97 -2.90 -9.46
C ALA A 113 -39.20 -3.81 -8.24
N THR A 114 -40.16 -4.74 -8.34
CA THR A 114 -40.48 -5.70 -7.27
C THR A 114 -39.30 -6.64 -7.00
N LEU A 115 -38.66 -7.16 -8.05
CA LEU A 115 -37.54 -8.07 -7.92
C LEU A 115 -36.33 -7.38 -7.29
N ILE A 116 -35.96 -6.19 -7.76
CA ILE A 116 -34.86 -5.41 -7.14
C ILE A 116 -35.19 -5.11 -5.67
N ALA A 117 -36.41 -4.71 -5.37
CA ALA A 117 -36.83 -4.39 -4.02
C ALA A 117 -36.76 -5.60 -3.07
N ALA A 118 -37.25 -6.76 -3.51
CA ALA A 118 -37.20 -8.00 -2.74
C ALA A 118 -35.77 -8.48 -2.48
N GLN A 119 -34.90 -8.42 -3.50
CA GLN A 119 -33.49 -8.80 -3.37
C GLN A 119 -32.75 -7.90 -2.37
N LEU A 120 -33.00 -6.59 -2.39
CA LEU A 120 -32.45 -5.65 -1.42
C LEU A 120 -32.99 -5.89 0.00
N VAL A 121 -34.28 -6.16 0.17
CA VAL A 121 -34.84 -6.55 1.48
C VAL A 121 -34.20 -7.83 1.99
N SER A 122 -33.96 -8.83 1.12
CA SER A 122 -33.27 -10.06 1.49
C SER A 122 -31.85 -9.79 2.00
N ALA A 123 -31.07 -9.00 1.26
CA ALA A 123 -29.71 -8.61 1.66
C ALA A 123 -29.68 -7.85 3.00
N LEU A 124 -30.56 -6.85 3.16
CA LEU A 124 -30.65 -6.06 4.40
C LEU A 124 -31.12 -6.89 5.57
N SER A 125 -32.06 -7.82 5.37
CA SER A 125 -32.54 -8.73 6.43
C SER A 125 -31.39 -9.57 6.96
N TYR A 126 -30.59 -10.15 6.06
CA TYR A 126 -29.41 -10.93 6.41
C TYR A 126 -28.36 -10.10 7.18
N CYS A 127 -28.06 -8.88 6.72
CA CYS A 127 -27.15 -7.98 7.43
C CYS A 127 -27.65 -7.64 8.84
N HIS A 128 -28.93 -7.29 8.97
CA HIS A 128 -29.54 -6.95 10.26
C HIS A 128 -29.59 -8.14 11.23
N GLU A 129 -29.81 -9.36 10.75
CA GLU A 129 -29.73 -10.59 11.56
C GLU A 129 -28.32 -10.79 12.13
N LYS A 130 -27.29 -10.44 11.36
CA LYS A 130 -25.88 -10.41 11.82
C LYS A 130 -25.51 -9.17 12.64
N ASN A 131 -26.48 -8.35 13.04
CA ASN A 131 -26.27 -7.10 13.79
C ASN A 131 -25.38 -6.08 13.06
N ILE A 132 -25.47 -6.03 11.72
CA ILE A 132 -24.78 -5.06 10.87
C ILE A 132 -25.80 -4.09 10.28
N VAL A 133 -25.56 -2.79 10.45
CA VAL A 133 -26.34 -1.71 9.82
C VAL A 133 -25.45 -1.03 8.79
N HIS A 134 -25.93 -0.87 7.55
CA HIS A 134 -25.14 -0.41 6.40
C HIS A 134 -24.94 1.12 6.38
N LEU A 135 -25.97 1.91 6.69
CA LEU A 135 -25.96 3.37 6.86
C LEU A 135 -25.72 4.25 5.61
N ASP A 136 -25.57 3.66 4.42
CA ASP A 136 -25.36 4.41 3.16
C ASP A 136 -26.02 3.69 1.98
N ILE A 137 -27.28 3.28 2.17
CA ILE A 137 -28.11 2.68 1.11
C ILE A 137 -28.46 3.75 0.06
N LYS A 138 -27.99 3.54 -1.16
CA LYS A 138 -28.22 4.41 -2.34
C LYS A 138 -27.97 3.63 -3.64
N PRO A 139 -28.46 4.09 -4.80
CA PRO A 139 -28.29 3.34 -6.05
C PRO A 139 -26.82 3.20 -6.51
N GLY A 140 -25.92 4.07 -6.03
CA GLY A 140 -24.47 3.94 -6.30
C GLY A 140 -23.78 2.78 -5.56
N ASN A 141 -24.41 2.23 -4.52
CA ASN A 141 -23.88 1.13 -3.70
C ASN A 141 -24.65 -0.19 -3.94
N VAL A 142 -25.58 -0.20 -4.89
CA VAL A 142 -26.29 -1.39 -5.36
C VAL A 142 -25.76 -1.69 -6.76
N PHE A 143 -25.30 -2.90 -7.00
CA PHE A 143 -24.66 -3.31 -8.25
C PHE A 143 -25.51 -4.31 -9.00
N VAL A 144 -25.51 -4.23 -10.34
CA VAL A 144 -26.34 -5.03 -11.23
C VAL A 144 -25.48 -6.13 -11.89
N MET A 145 -26.01 -7.34 -11.98
CA MET A 145 -25.36 -8.49 -12.67
C MET A 145 -25.76 -8.56 -14.16
N GLU A 146 -25.20 -9.51 -14.91
CA GLU A 146 -25.33 -9.64 -16.38
C GLU A 146 -26.77 -9.65 -16.90
N ASP A 147 -27.72 -10.23 -16.16
CA ASP A 147 -29.12 -10.38 -16.58
C ASP A 147 -30.01 -9.15 -16.31
N ASN A 148 -29.44 -8.01 -15.88
CA ASN A 148 -30.12 -6.72 -15.62
C ASN A 148 -31.17 -6.69 -14.49
N ILE A 149 -31.48 -7.81 -13.82
CA ILE A 149 -32.47 -7.85 -12.73
C ILE A 149 -31.95 -8.48 -11.43
N GLU A 150 -30.77 -9.11 -11.45
CA GLU A 150 -30.08 -9.52 -10.22
C GLU A 150 -29.20 -8.37 -9.71
N VAL A 151 -29.39 -8.03 -8.43
CA VAL A 151 -28.66 -6.97 -7.73
C VAL A 151 -27.93 -7.48 -6.50
N LYS A 152 -26.83 -6.79 -6.18
CA LYS A 152 -25.98 -7.05 -5.00
C LYS A 152 -25.69 -5.76 -4.26
N LEU A 153 -25.85 -5.78 -2.94
CA LEU A 153 -25.50 -4.67 -2.05
C LEU A 153 -24.00 -4.66 -1.76
N GLY A 154 -23.33 -3.52 -1.90
CA GLY A 154 -21.89 -3.36 -1.62
C GLY A 154 -21.54 -2.02 -0.97
N ASP A 155 -20.25 -1.76 -0.82
CA ASP A 155 -19.67 -0.58 -0.14
C ASP A 155 -20.04 -0.44 1.35
N PHE A 156 -19.42 -1.30 2.17
CA PHE A 156 -19.63 -1.35 3.62
C PHE A 156 -18.75 -0.36 4.40
N GLY A 157 -18.11 0.62 3.74
CA GLY A 157 -17.18 1.55 4.37
C GLY A 157 -17.77 2.46 5.46
N ASN A 158 -19.11 2.61 5.49
CA ASN A 158 -19.84 3.36 6.52
C ASN A 158 -20.62 2.45 7.50
N SER A 159 -20.58 1.13 7.28
CA SER A 159 -21.36 0.18 8.08
C SER A 159 -20.85 0.10 9.53
N LEU A 160 -21.74 -0.30 10.44
CA LEU A 160 -21.42 -0.47 11.85
C LEU A 160 -22.05 -1.74 12.40
N THR A 161 -21.30 -2.45 13.24
CA THR A 161 -21.87 -3.50 14.09
C THR A 161 -22.58 -2.87 15.28
N ILE A 162 -23.74 -3.40 15.69
CA ILE A 162 -24.51 -2.87 16.83
C ILE A 162 -23.64 -2.84 18.11
N GLN A 163 -22.76 -3.82 18.30
CA GLN A 163 -21.82 -3.88 19.43
C GLN A 163 -20.80 -2.74 19.44
N SER A 164 -20.12 -2.48 18.31
CA SER A 164 -19.16 -1.37 18.19
C SER A 164 -19.85 -0.01 18.37
N ALA A 165 -21.11 0.06 17.95
CA ALA A 165 -22.00 1.18 18.18
C ALA A 165 -22.28 1.42 19.69
N ILE A 166 -22.59 0.37 20.45
CA ILE A 166 -22.82 0.44 21.90
C ILE A 166 -21.55 0.87 22.66
N GLU A 167 -20.39 0.32 22.30
CA GLU A 167 -19.10 0.65 22.93
C GLU A 167 -18.69 2.10 22.67
N SER A 168 -18.93 2.62 21.47
CA SER A 168 -18.69 4.02 21.13
C SER A 168 -19.55 4.99 21.95
N ILE A 169 -20.76 4.55 22.36
CA ILE A 169 -21.65 5.34 23.23
C ILE A 169 -21.12 5.34 24.67
N LYS A 170 -20.75 4.16 25.20
CA LYS A 170 -20.26 3.99 26.57
C LYS A 170 -18.96 4.73 26.85
N THR A 171 -18.07 4.82 25.85
CA THR A 171 -16.74 5.42 25.99
C THR A 171 -16.71 6.93 25.72
N GLY A 172 -17.83 7.55 25.33
CA GLY A 172 -17.88 8.96 24.98
C GLY A 172 -17.08 9.34 23.73
N ALA A 173 -16.56 8.36 22.98
CA ALA A 173 -15.83 8.51 21.72
C ALA A 173 -16.77 8.94 20.59
N THR A 174 -17.25 10.17 20.70
CA THR A 174 -18.19 10.80 19.76
C THR A 174 -17.40 11.66 18.81
N ARG A 175 -17.15 11.15 17.58
CA ARG A 175 -16.90 11.88 16.32
C ARG A 175 -16.20 10.98 15.28
N ARG A 176 -16.77 9.82 14.91
CA ARG A 176 -16.67 9.45 13.49
C ARG A 176 -17.67 10.35 12.77
N ALA A 177 -17.21 11.15 11.80
CA ALA A 177 -18.13 11.69 10.81
C ALA A 177 -18.71 10.47 10.10
N ILE A 178 -19.97 10.12 10.40
CA ILE A 178 -20.65 9.04 9.69
C ILE A 178 -20.72 9.52 8.25
N GLY A 179 -20.07 8.81 7.32
CA GLY A 179 -20.28 9.04 5.91
C GLY A 179 -21.68 8.56 5.58
N TYR A 180 -22.53 9.46 5.10
CA TYR A 180 -23.83 9.12 4.54
C TYR A 180 -24.12 10.11 3.42
N THR A 181 -24.91 9.68 2.46
CA THR A 181 -25.33 10.54 1.36
C THR A 181 -26.60 11.29 1.77
N PRO A 182 -26.59 12.62 2.02
CA PRO A 182 -27.72 13.33 2.63
C PRO A 182 -29.06 13.17 1.91
N LEU A 183 -29.04 12.95 0.59
CA LEU A 183 -30.23 12.77 -0.23
C LEU A 183 -31.02 11.49 0.09
N TYR A 184 -30.35 10.44 0.59
CA TYR A 184 -30.96 9.14 0.90
C TYR A 184 -31.10 8.89 2.40
N ALA A 185 -30.56 9.80 3.23
CA ALA A 185 -30.49 9.61 4.66
C ALA A 185 -31.79 10.02 5.37
N ALA A 186 -32.21 9.21 6.35
CA ALA A 186 -33.37 9.50 7.17
C ALA A 186 -33.16 10.76 8.03
N PRO A 187 -34.17 11.61 8.27
CA PRO A 187 -34.03 12.87 9.00
C PRO A 187 -33.54 12.67 10.45
N GLU A 188 -33.76 11.50 11.03
CA GLU A 188 -33.28 11.15 12.35
C GLU A 188 -31.78 10.89 12.48
N ILE A 189 -31.07 10.73 11.37
CA ILE A 189 -29.61 10.55 11.39
C ILE A 189 -28.91 11.78 12.00
N TYR A 190 -29.59 12.93 11.99
CA TYR A 190 -29.15 14.19 12.58
C TYR A 190 -29.51 14.32 14.06
N ASP A 191 -30.38 13.45 14.59
CA ASP A 191 -30.74 13.43 16.00
C ASP A 191 -29.73 12.62 16.83
N ASN A 192 -29.94 12.65 18.14
CA ASN A 192 -29.16 12.03 19.22
C ASN A 192 -28.36 10.77 18.83
N ILE A 193 -27.15 10.60 19.39
CA ILE A 193 -26.16 9.58 19.00
C ILE A 193 -26.70 8.13 19.00
N ALA A 194 -27.71 7.85 19.83
CA ALA A 194 -28.37 6.54 19.89
C ALA A 194 -29.23 6.21 18.64
N VAL A 195 -29.79 7.22 17.97
CA VAL A 195 -30.66 7.03 16.79
C VAL A 195 -29.84 6.74 15.52
N LYS A 196 -28.57 7.13 15.50
CA LYS A 196 -27.62 6.99 14.38
C LYS A 196 -27.22 5.55 14.03
N LYS A 197 -27.75 4.56 14.74
CA LYS A 197 -27.26 3.17 14.77
C LYS A 197 -28.40 2.15 14.64
N SER A 198 -29.56 2.61 14.17
CA SER A 198 -30.78 1.81 14.06
C SER A 198 -30.92 1.19 12.66
N PRO A 199 -31.28 -0.10 12.55
CA PRO A 199 -31.66 -0.73 11.28
C PRO A 199 -32.78 0.00 10.51
N ARG A 200 -33.59 0.81 11.22
CA ARG A 200 -34.60 1.70 10.62
C ARG A 200 -34.03 2.69 9.60
N LEU A 201 -32.76 3.07 9.74
CA LEU A 201 -32.08 3.99 8.82
C LEU A 201 -31.89 3.36 7.43
N ASP A 202 -31.55 2.07 7.39
CA ASP A 202 -31.40 1.34 6.13
C ASP A 202 -32.75 1.10 5.45
N VAL A 203 -33.82 0.89 6.25
CA VAL A 203 -35.20 0.78 5.75
C VAL A 203 -35.65 2.05 5.04
N TRP A 204 -35.30 3.23 5.58
CA TRP A 204 -35.56 4.51 4.92
C TRP A 204 -34.78 4.63 3.61
N GLY A 205 -33.48 4.35 3.63
CA GLY A 205 -32.63 4.42 2.43
C GLY A 205 -33.11 3.48 1.32
N TRP A 206 -33.57 2.29 1.69
CA TRP A 206 -34.23 1.36 0.78
C TRP A 206 -35.46 1.97 0.11
N ALA A 207 -36.37 2.58 0.87
CA ALA A 207 -37.59 3.19 0.31
C ALA A 207 -37.26 4.30 -0.70
N MET A 208 -36.24 5.11 -0.41
CA MET A 208 -35.74 6.16 -1.32
C MET A 208 -35.21 5.58 -2.63
N VAL A 209 -34.46 4.47 -2.56
CA VAL A 209 -33.95 3.77 -3.74
C VAL A 209 -35.08 3.23 -4.60
N ILE A 210 -36.07 2.54 -4.00
CA ILE A 210 -37.19 1.96 -4.75
C ILE A 210 -38.04 3.05 -5.39
N GLN A 211 -38.32 4.14 -4.67
CA GLN A 211 -39.04 5.26 -5.24
C GLN A 211 -38.31 5.83 -6.47
N GLU A 212 -36.98 6.00 -6.39
CA GLU A 212 -36.18 6.47 -7.52
C GLU A 212 -36.14 5.49 -8.70
N ILE A 213 -36.17 4.18 -8.47
CA ILE A 213 -36.27 3.18 -9.54
C ILE A 213 -37.61 3.28 -10.27
N LEU A 214 -38.70 3.46 -9.53
CA LEU A 214 -40.06 3.52 -10.06
C LEU A 214 -40.29 4.77 -10.91
N THR A 215 -39.77 5.91 -10.46
CA THR A 215 -39.95 7.21 -11.13
C THR A 215 -38.82 7.55 -12.09
N LEU A 216 -37.70 6.81 -12.04
CA LEU A 216 -36.42 7.14 -12.67
C LEU A 216 -35.85 8.51 -12.25
N GLU A 217 -36.40 9.10 -11.19
CA GLU A 217 -36.05 10.40 -10.66
C GLU A 217 -35.97 10.35 -9.14
N HIS A 218 -34.90 10.92 -8.56
CA HIS A 218 -34.80 11.02 -7.11
C HIS A 218 -36.06 11.70 -6.51
N PRO A 219 -36.63 11.22 -5.40
CA PRO A 219 -37.90 11.73 -4.84
C PRO A 219 -37.92 13.25 -4.62
N PHE A 220 -36.75 13.79 -4.25
CA PHE A 220 -36.53 15.22 -3.97
C PHE A 220 -35.86 16.00 -5.13
N GLY A 221 -35.67 15.36 -6.29
CA GLY A 221 -34.89 15.90 -7.41
C GLY A 221 -33.37 15.81 -7.19
N ARG A 222 -32.62 15.63 -8.28
CA ARG A 222 -31.14 15.67 -8.25
C ARG A 222 -30.69 17.09 -8.56
N ILE A 223 -30.18 17.81 -7.57
CA ILE A 223 -29.60 19.14 -7.80
C ILE A 223 -28.35 18.96 -8.67
N SER A 224 -28.37 19.48 -9.90
CA SER A 224 -27.26 19.35 -10.85
C SER A 224 -26.00 20.08 -10.35
N GLY A 225 -24.85 19.43 -10.51
CA GLY A 225 -23.59 19.67 -9.80
C GLY A 225 -22.81 20.96 -10.13
N ARG A 226 -23.46 22.12 -10.22
CA ARG A 226 -22.78 23.44 -10.15
C ARG A 226 -23.20 24.33 -8.98
N ALA A 227 -24.28 23.98 -8.27
CA ALA A 227 -24.64 24.60 -6.99
C ALA A 227 -24.09 23.84 -5.76
N ALA A 228 -23.45 22.68 -5.98
CA ALA A 228 -22.92 21.82 -4.92
C ALA A 228 -21.46 22.11 -4.53
N ASN A 229 -21.00 23.36 -4.71
CA ASN A 229 -19.85 23.85 -3.94
C ASN A 229 -20.30 24.13 -2.49
N PHE A 230 -20.73 23.08 -1.79
CA PHE A 230 -20.90 23.08 -0.34
C PHE A 230 -19.52 22.91 0.30
N THR A 231 -18.68 23.92 0.19
CA THR A 231 -17.40 24.04 0.91
C THR A 231 -17.57 24.59 2.34
N GLU A 232 -18.77 24.53 2.92
CA GLU A 232 -18.99 24.76 4.35
C GLU A 232 -19.73 23.59 5.01
N THR A 233 -19.13 22.41 4.94
CA THR A 233 -19.39 21.31 5.86
C THR A 233 -19.06 21.73 7.29
N ARG A 234 -20.07 22.20 8.04
CA ARG A 234 -20.16 22.09 9.51
C ARG A 234 -21.52 22.42 10.13
N ASN A 235 -22.52 22.87 9.36
CA ASN A 235 -23.85 23.14 9.92
C ASN A 235 -24.79 21.93 9.80
N ILE A 236 -24.71 21.04 10.80
CA ILE A 236 -25.68 19.93 11.03
C ILE A 236 -27.13 20.47 10.99
N SER A 237 -27.35 21.71 11.42
CA SER A 237 -28.64 22.39 11.39
C SER A 237 -29.21 22.58 9.98
N TYR A 238 -28.37 22.93 9.00
CA TYR A 238 -28.84 23.21 7.63
C TYR A 238 -29.23 21.93 6.89
N HIS A 239 -28.46 20.85 7.04
CA HIS A 239 -28.81 19.57 6.44
C HIS A 239 -30.03 18.93 7.09
N LYS A 240 -30.18 19.05 8.42
CA LYS A 240 -31.40 18.65 9.12
C LYS A 240 -32.61 19.45 8.61
N GLN A 241 -32.47 20.77 8.48
CA GLN A 241 -33.51 21.63 7.90
C GLN A 241 -33.80 21.27 6.45
N LEU A 242 -32.81 20.91 5.64
CA LEU A 242 -33.01 20.50 4.26
C LEU A 242 -33.71 19.15 4.16
N SER A 243 -33.33 18.14 4.94
CA SER A 243 -34.02 16.84 4.97
C SER A 243 -35.45 16.97 5.50
N ILE A 244 -35.67 17.81 6.51
CA ILE A 244 -37.03 18.13 7.02
C ILE A 244 -37.82 18.90 5.97
N LEU A 245 -37.25 19.94 5.36
CA LEU A 245 -37.91 20.73 4.32
C LEU A 245 -38.22 19.87 3.09
N LEU A 246 -37.33 18.97 2.67
CA LEU A 246 -37.57 18.05 1.57
C LEU A 246 -38.67 17.04 1.92
N LEU A 247 -38.71 16.56 3.16
CA LEU A 247 -39.77 15.70 3.66
C LEU A 247 -41.12 16.45 3.71
N GLU A 248 -41.14 17.67 4.25
CA GLU A 248 -42.31 18.55 4.29
C GLU A 248 -42.77 18.92 2.87
N LEU A 249 -41.85 19.24 1.96
CA LEU A 249 -42.16 19.46 0.55
C LEU A 249 -42.69 18.20 -0.12
N ASN A 250 -42.22 17.01 0.25
CA ASN A 250 -42.75 15.76 -0.31
C ASN A 250 -44.14 15.45 0.25
N ILE A 251 -44.37 15.65 1.55
CA ILE A 251 -45.69 15.54 2.18
C ILE A 251 -46.66 16.57 1.57
N GLN A 252 -46.27 17.83 1.47
CA GLN A 252 -47.07 18.89 0.85
C GLN A 252 -47.30 18.63 -0.65
N ARG A 253 -46.31 18.13 -1.39
CA ARG A 253 -46.48 17.71 -2.80
C ARG A 253 -47.41 16.50 -2.96
N HIS A 254 -47.53 15.64 -1.93
CA HIS A 254 -48.51 14.57 -1.89
C HIS A 254 -49.92 15.06 -1.54
N GLU A 255 -50.06 16.16 -0.81
CA GLU A 255 -51.36 16.74 -0.40
C GLU A 255 -51.97 17.71 -1.43
N VAL A 256 -51.16 18.29 -2.33
CA VAL A 256 -51.65 19.21 -3.37
C VAL A 256 -52.10 18.42 -4.61
N GLU A 257 -53.41 18.16 -4.69
CA GLU A 257 -54.10 17.67 -5.90
C GLU A 257 -53.76 18.58 -7.10
N GLY A 258 -52.97 18.07 -8.05
CA GLY A 258 -52.78 18.70 -9.37
C GLY A 258 -51.41 19.29 -9.70
N SER A 259 -50.33 18.99 -8.97
CA SER A 259 -48.98 19.40 -9.41
C SER A 259 -48.40 18.42 -10.44
N THR A 260 -47.83 18.97 -11.53
CA THR A 260 -47.35 18.30 -12.74
C THR A 260 -46.21 17.29 -12.53
N ARG A 261 -46.54 16.14 -11.97
CA ARG A 261 -45.73 14.92 -12.04
C ARG A 261 -46.69 13.84 -12.50
N THR A 262 -46.42 13.24 -13.66
CA THR A 262 -46.99 11.94 -14.06
C THR A 262 -46.81 11.03 -12.86
N SER A 263 -47.87 10.86 -12.08
CA SER A 263 -47.69 10.70 -10.65
C SER A 263 -47.23 9.28 -10.38
N ILE A 264 -46.48 9.06 -9.31
CA ILE A 264 -46.20 7.70 -8.86
C ILE A 264 -47.50 6.90 -8.72
N LEU A 265 -48.64 7.56 -8.46
CA LEU A 265 -49.98 6.97 -8.44
C LEU A 265 -50.43 6.49 -9.83
N GLU A 266 -50.13 7.20 -10.92
CA GLU A 266 -50.43 6.69 -12.28
C GLU A 266 -49.58 5.46 -12.63
N ILE A 267 -48.32 5.39 -12.17
CA ILE A 267 -47.44 4.23 -12.35
C ILE A 267 -47.85 3.08 -11.42
N LEU A 268 -48.30 3.39 -10.19
CA LEU A 268 -48.67 2.40 -9.18
C LEU A 268 -50.12 1.91 -9.29
N ASP A 269 -51.02 2.67 -9.93
CA ASP A 269 -52.40 2.27 -10.25
C ASP A 269 -52.49 1.37 -11.50
N GLU A 270 -51.47 1.39 -12.38
CA GLU A 270 -51.47 0.61 -13.63
C GLU A 270 -51.43 -0.92 -13.40
N THR A 271 -51.09 -1.39 -12.19
CA THR A 271 -51.15 -2.81 -11.81
C THR A 271 -51.47 -2.96 -10.32
N ASP A 272 -52.42 -3.84 -9.93
CA ASP A 272 -52.77 -4.14 -8.53
C ASP A 272 -51.54 -4.48 -7.63
N VAL A 273 -50.43 -4.89 -8.24
CA VAL A 273 -49.16 -5.24 -7.58
C VAL A 273 -48.48 -4.03 -6.93
N PHE A 274 -48.64 -2.84 -7.50
CA PHE A 274 -47.89 -1.65 -7.11
C PHE A 274 -48.59 -0.82 -6.02
N GLY A 275 -49.92 -0.81 -5.97
CA GLY A 275 -50.68 -0.12 -4.92
C GLY A 275 -50.34 -0.64 -3.52
N GLU A 276 -50.03 -1.93 -3.39
CA GLU A 276 -49.53 -2.51 -2.14
C GLU A 276 -48.08 -2.07 -1.81
N PHE A 277 -47.24 -1.86 -2.83
CA PHE A 277 -45.90 -1.27 -2.67
C PHE A 277 -45.97 0.16 -2.16
N GLU A 278 -46.97 0.93 -2.59
CA GLU A 278 -47.20 2.29 -2.09
C GLU A 278 -47.41 2.31 -0.57
N LYS A 279 -48.24 1.38 -0.06
CA LYS A 279 -48.52 1.27 1.38
C LYS A 279 -47.24 0.99 2.17
N ILE A 280 -46.40 0.10 1.64
CA ILE A 280 -45.09 -0.23 2.24
C ILE A 280 -44.16 0.97 2.20
N LEU A 281 -44.05 1.68 1.07
CA LEU A 281 -43.22 2.87 0.94
C LEU A 281 -43.67 3.98 1.89
N ARG A 282 -44.98 4.23 2.00
CA ARG A 282 -45.56 5.20 2.95
C ARG A 282 -45.26 4.81 4.40
N LYS A 283 -45.37 3.53 4.74
CA LYS A 283 -45.01 3.00 6.07
C LYS A 283 -43.52 3.24 6.39
N CYS A 284 -42.63 2.94 5.45
CA CYS A 284 -41.18 3.13 5.59
C CYS A 284 -40.77 4.61 5.68
N MET A 285 -41.47 5.50 4.97
CA MET A 285 -41.16 6.93 4.90
C MET A 285 -41.98 7.80 5.86
N SER A 286 -42.77 7.20 6.77
CA SER A 286 -43.62 7.93 7.73
C SER A 286 -42.84 8.96 8.54
N ALA A 287 -43.37 10.17 8.72
CA ALA A 287 -42.71 11.20 9.55
C ALA A 287 -42.57 10.76 11.02
N ASP A 288 -43.51 9.97 11.52
CA ASP A 288 -43.45 9.35 12.84
C ASP A 288 -42.66 8.03 12.78
N ARG A 289 -41.53 8.02 13.50
CA ARG A 289 -40.59 6.88 13.55
C ARG A 289 -41.19 5.63 14.18
N SER A 290 -42.23 5.77 15.01
CA SER A 290 -42.87 4.63 15.66
C SER A 290 -43.63 3.75 14.66
N HIS A 291 -44.11 4.35 13.56
CA HIS A 291 -44.83 3.65 12.49
C HIS A 291 -43.90 2.97 11.47
N ARG A 292 -42.59 3.25 11.49
CA ARG A 292 -41.63 2.63 10.57
C ARG A 292 -41.21 1.24 11.05
N PRO A 293 -41.04 0.27 10.12
CA PRO A 293 -40.52 -1.05 10.46
C PRO A 293 -39.19 -0.95 11.19
N MET A 294 -38.98 -1.77 12.22
CA MET A 294 -37.76 -1.72 13.04
C MET A 294 -36.50 -2.13 12.27
N ASN A 295 -36.63 -3.05 11.33
CA ASN A 295 -35.55 -3.62 10.53
C ASN A 295 -36.12 -4.27 9.27
N ALA A 296 -35.25 -4.71 8.38
CA ALA A 296 -35.65 -5.39 7.15
C ALA A 296 -36.30 -6.78 7.37
N LEU A 297 -36.09 -7.43 8.53
CA LEU A 297 -36.76 -8.71 8.82
C LEU A 297 -38.27 -8.54 9.01
N GLU A 298 -38.74 -7.36 9.44
CA GLU A 298 -40.17 -7.05 9.48
C GLU A 298 -40.72 -6.86 8.06
N LEU A 299 -39.99 -6.17 7.19
CA LEU A 299 -40.38 -6.03 5.78
C LEU A 299 -40.47 -7.37 5.05
N LYS A 300 -39.55 -8.30 5.34
CA LYS A 300 -39.59 -9.65 4.78
C LYS A 300 -40.86 -10.44 5.14
N LYS A 301 -41.60 -10.03 6.18
CA LYS A 301 -42.84 -10.67 6.63
C LYS A 301 -44.11 -10.03 6.07
N GLU A 302 -44.01 -8.89 5.39
CA GLU A 302 -45.19 -8.26 4.76
C GLU A 302 -45.72 -9.17 3.64
N GLU A 303 -47.04 -9.34 3.58
CA GLU A 303 -47.70 -10.30 2.69
C GLU A 303 -47.29 -10.13 1.22
N LEU A 304 -47.08 -8.89 0.78
CA LEU A 304 -46.62 -8.60 -0.58
C LEU A 304 -45.27 -9.24 -0.91
N PHE A 305 -44.28 -9.14 -0.01
CA PHE A 305 -42.97 -9.73 -0.24
C PHE A 305 -43.03 -11.26 -0.10
N VAL A 306 -43.83 -11.78 0.83
CA VAL A 306 -44.04 -13.22 1.00
C VAL A 306 -44.68 -13.84 -0.25
N ALA A 307 -45.71 -13.19 -0.80
CA ALA A 307 -46.38 -13.62 -2.03
C ALA A 307 -45.44 -13.59 -3.25
N PHE A 308 -44.52 -12.62 -3.29
CA PHE A 308 -43.51 -12.54 -4.34
C PHE A 308 -42.44 -13.64 -4.23
N ILE A 309 -41.88 -13.85 -3.03
CA ILE A 309 -40.89 -14.91 -2.78
C ILE A 309 -41.49 -16.29 -3.07
N TYR A 310 -42.75 -16.52 -2.69
CA TYR A 310 -43.47 -17.75 -3.01
C TYR A 310 -43.60 -17.98 -4.53
N ARG A 311 -43.84 -16.94 -5.34
CA ARG A 311 -43.90 -17.07 -6.81
C ARG A 311 -42.54 -17.44 -7.40
N LEU A 312 -41.46 -16.83 -6.92
CA LEU A 312 -40.09 -17.15 -7.34
C LEU A 312 -39.68 -18.58 -6.97
N GLU A 313 -39.97 -19.02 -5.74
CA GLU A 313 -39.65 -20.37 -5.25
C GLU A 313 -40.39 -21.47 -6.02
N ASN A 314 -41.56 -21.16 -6.59
CA ASN A 314 -42.33 -22.07 -7.44
C ASN A 314 -41.95 -22.00 -8.93
N GLY A 315 -40.83 -21.34 -9.28
CA GLY A 315 -40.26 -21.37 -10.63
C GLY A 315 -40.92 -20.45 -11.65
N GLN A 316 -41.78 -19.50 -11.22
CA GLN A 316 -42.30 -18.44 -12.10
C GLN A 316 -41.18 -17.40 -12.30
N ARG A 317 -40.44 -17.49 -13.42
CA ARG A 317 -39.30 -16.60 -13.72
C ARG A 317 -39.74 -15.44 -14.64
N PRO A 318 -39.25 -14.21 -14.44
CA PRO A 318 -39.57 -13.04 -15.29
C PRO A 318 -39.05 -13.06 -16.74
N CYS A 319 -38.42 -14.14 -17.20
CA CYS A 319 -37.69 -14.21 -18.48
C CYS A 319 -38.58 -14.28 -19.73
N ASP A 320 -39.91 -14.27 -19.61
CA ASP A 320 -40.82 -14.22 -20.76
C ASP A 320 -40.96 -12.79 -21.36
N ILE A 321 -40.26 -11.80 -20.82
CA ILE A 321 -40.34 -10.39 -21.22
C ILE A 321 -38.92 -9.81 -21.36
N VAL A 322 -38.42 -9.68 -22.60
CA VAL A 322 -37.50 -8.65 -23.16
C VAL A 322 -36.64 -9.22 -24.33
N PRO A 323 -36.63 -8.57 -25.53
CA PRO A 323 -35.81 -8.96 -26.69
C PRO A 323 -34.37 -8.36 -26.65
N PRO A 324 -33.43 -8.81 -27.52
CA PRO A 324 -31.99 -8.53 -27.37
C PRO A 324 -31.60 -7.09 -27.77
N PRO A 325 -30.44 -6.57 -27.29
CA PRO A 325 -30.02 -5.18 -27.54
C PRO A 325 -29.35 -4.98 -28.90
N PHE A 326 -29.65 -3.83 -29.52
CA PHE A 326 -29.10 -3.31 -30.79
C PHE A 326 -27.86 -2.39 -30.58
N GLU A 327 -27.02 -2.28 -31.61
CA GLU A 327 -25.72 -1.57 -31.71
C GLU A 327 -25.75 -0.02 -31.82
N ASP A 328 -24.64 0.59 -31.35
CA ASP A 328 -23.84 1.79 -31.71
C ASP A 328 -24.40 3.08 -32.35
N LEU A 329 -23.96 4.24 -31.79
CA LEU A 329 -23.38 5.44 -32.46
C LEU A 329 -23.40 6.69 -31.52
N LYS A 330 -22.35 6.96 -30.73
CA LYS A 330 -22.15 8.30 -30.06
C LYS A 330 -20.75 8.64 -29.50
N ASP A 331 -19.70 7.89 -29.81
CA ASP A 331 -18.39 8.04 -29.17
C ASP A 331 -17.40 9.05 -29.81
N ALA A 332 -17.82 9.77 -30.84
CA ALA A 332 -17.00 10.82 -31.47
C ALA A 332 -17.20 12.21 -30.83
N GLN A 333 -18.37 12.51 -30.29
CA GLN A 333 -18.69 13.85 -29.76
C GLN A 333 -18.04 14.12 -28.39
N ILE A 334 -17.89 13.08 -27.57
CA ILE A 334 -17.40 13.17 -26.18
C ILE A 334 -15.90 13.50 -26.11
N ARG A 335 -15.12 13.10 -27.13
CA ARG A 335 -13.67 13.36 -27.19
C ARG A 335 -13.33 14.82 -27.50
N LYS A 336 -14.23 15.56 -28.16
CA LYS A 336 -14.02 16.96 -28.53
C LYS A 336 -14.16 17.90 -27.33
N LEU A 337 -15.14 17.66 -26.45
CA LEU A 337 -15.44 18.51 -25.29
C LEU A 337 -14.43 18.39 -24.14
N LYS A 338 -13.74 17.25 -24.01
CA LYS A 338 -12.68 17.06 -22.99
C LYS A 338 -11.43 17.90 -23.27
N LYS A 339 -11.19 18.28 -24.52
CA LYS A 339 -10.00 19.05 -24.93
C LYS A 339 -10.12 20.55 -24.62
N GLU A 340 -11.34 21.10 -24.62
CA GLU A 340 -11.59 22.52 -24.33
C GLU A 340 -11.57 22.83 -22.82
N LEU A 341 -11.82 21.83 -21.96
CA LEU A 341 -11.86 21.99 -20.50
C LEU A 341 -10.46 22.09 -19.87
N SER A 342 -9.42 21.55 -20.52
CA SER A 342 -8.04 21.62 -20.03
C SER A 342 -7.37 22.98 -20.19
N GLU A 343 -7.80 23.78 -21.17
CA GLU A 343 -7.19 25.09 -21.47
C GLU A 343 -7.61 26.19 -20.48
N LEU A 344 -8.78 26.04 -19.84
CA LEU A 344 -9.30 27.00 -18.85
C LEU A 344 -8.65 26.88 -17.46
N ARG A 345 -8.00 25.74 -17.16
CA ARG A 345 -7.35 25.48 -15.86
C ARG A 345 -6.02 26.21 -15.66
N MET A 346 -5.50 26.88 -16.68
CA MET A 346 -4.22 27.60 -16.67
C MET A 346 -4.28 29.02 -16.03
N LYS A 347 -5.42 29.47 -15.47
CA LYS A 347 -5.64 30.89 -15.12
C LYS A 347 -5.68 31.30 -13.64
N SER A 348 -5.39 30.46 -12.64
CA SER A 348 -5.41 30.91 -11.23
C SER A 348 -4.18 30.48 -10.42
N ALA A 349 -3.10 31.27 -10.53
CA ALA A 349 -1.82 31.04 -9.85
C ALA A 349 -1.51 32.04 -8.70
N ALA A 350 -2.48 32.79 -8.18
CA ALA A 350 -2.19 33.98 -7.36
C ALA A 350 -2.30 33.81 -5.82
N THR A 351 -2.67 32.65 -5.27
CA THR A 351 -2.95 32.53 -3.81
C THR A 351 -1.91 31.70 -3.03
N VAL A 352 -0.82 31.26 -3.69
CA VAL A 352 0.17 30.31 -3.13
C VAL A 352 1.29 31.00 -2.32
N GLU A 353 1.48 32.32 -2.45
CA GLU A 353 2.67 32.99 -1.88
C GLU A 353 2.60 33.23 -0.36
N LYS A 354 1.40 33.30 0.25
CA LYS A 354 1.26 33.65 1.68
C LYS A 354 1.46 32.47 2.65
N GLN A 355 1.30 31.23 2.16
CA GLN A 355 1.46 30.00 2.95
C GLN A 355 2.91 29.47 2.96
N LYS A 356 3.77 29.95 2.05
CA LYS A 356 5.18 29.52 1.98
C LYS A 356 6.02 30.05 3.16
N THR A 357 5.66 31.20 3.74
CA THR A 357 6.47 31.91 4.73
C THR A 357 6.34 31.31 6.14
N GLU A 358 5.12 30.93 6.58
CA GLU A 358 4.92 30.28 7.90
C GLU A 358 5.52 28.87 7.98
N ILE A 359 5.57 28.15 6.86
CA ILE A 359 6.20 26.82 6.77
C ILE A 359 7.73 26.93 6.88
N LEU A 360 8.33 28.06 6.50
CA LEU A 360 9.77 28.27 6.51
C LEU A 360 10.30 28.51 7.95
N ASP A 361 9.54 29.21 8.78
CA ASP A 361 9.93 29.54 10.15
C ASP A 361 9.83 28.34 11.11
N LEU A 362 8.79 27.50 10.94
CA LEU A 362 8.64 26.25 11.69
C LEU A 362 9.72 25.21 11.33
N LYS A 363 10.24 25.28 10.10
CA LYS A 363 11.32 24.41 9.62
C LYS A 363 12.67 24.79 10.24
N LYS A 364 12.92 26.10 10.40
CA LYS A 364 14.11 26.65 11.07
C LYS A 364 14.21 26.21 12.53
N ALA A 365 13.11 26.28 13.29
CA ALA A 365 13.07 25.87 14.69
C ALA A 365 13.26 24.35 14.91
N TYR A 366 12.89 23.53 13.91
CA TYR A 366 13.08 22.07 13.95
C TYR A 366 14.52 21.66 13.61
N ASP A 367 15.15 22.34 12.63
CA ASP A 367 16.54 22.10 12.24
C ASP A 367 17.53 22.47 13.37
N GLU A 368 17.17 23.39 14.26
CA GLU A 368 17.95 23.75 15.47
C GLU A 368 17.90 22.66 16.57
N LEU A 369 16.84 21.84 16.63
CA LEU A 369 16.69 20.77 17.64
C LEU A 369 17.37 19.44 17.23
N ALA A 370 17.51 19.21 15.93
CA ALA A 370 18.07 17.98 15.35
C ALA A 370 19.60 17.98 15.29
N SER A 371 20.27 18.31 16.40
CA SER A 371 21.73 18.37 16.50
C SER A 371 22.40 17.10 15.95
N SER A 372 23.11 17.30 14.84
CA SER A 372 23.37 16.32 13.79
C SER A 372 24.67 15.53 14.01
N LYS A 373 24.63 14.20 13.80
CA LYS A 373 25.81 13.32 13.73
C LYS A 373 26.45 13.45 12.33
N LYS A 374 27.19 14.54 12.08
CA LYS A 374 27.82 14.84 10.78
C LYS A 374 29.29 14.45 10.74
N LEU A 375 29.80 14.23 9.52
CA LEU A 375 31.20 14.44 9.19
C LEU A 375 31.33 15.88 8.69
N ASP A 376 32.32 16.63 9.17
CA ASP A 376 32.58 18.01 8.75
C ASP A 376 33.54 17.98 7.56
N ASN A 377 33.00 18.25 6.37
CA ASN A 377 33.77 18.25 5.13
C ASN A 377 33.83 19.68 4.56
N GLN A 378 34.95 20.05 3.92
CA GLN A 378 34.96 21.27 3.12
C GLN A 378 34.25 21.03 1.78
N LYS A 379 33.69 22.10 1.18
CA LYS A 379 33.00 22.04 -0.12
C LYS A 379 33.92 21.40 -1.18
N GLY A 380 33.51 20.26 -1.76
CA GLY A 380 34.27 19.51 -2.76
C GLY A 380 35.18 18.39 -2.21
N GLN A 381 35.26 18.19 -0.89
CA GLN A 381 35.97 17.06 -0.27
C GLN A 381 35.14 15.74 -0.26
N ASN A 382 33.82 15.82 -0.46
CA ASN A 382 32.92 14.66 -0.47
C ASN A 382 32.64 14.08 -1.87
N ASN A 383 33.41 14.46 -2.88
CA ASN A 383 33.45 13.82 -4.20
C ASN A 383 33.93 12.35 -4.16
N TYR A 384 34.08 11.77 -2.97
CA TYR A 384 34.75 10.52 -2.73
C TYR A 384 33.76 9.51 -2.16
N TRP A 385 33.58 8.43 -2.92
CA TRP A 385 32.83 7.21 -2.57
C TRP A 385 33.02 6.72 -1.13
N LEU A 386 34.19 7.00 -0.53
CA LEU A 386 34.53 6.64 0.85
C LEU A 386 33.59 7.28 1.87
N ASN A 387 33.22 8.54 1.66
CA ASN A 387 32.41 9.26 2.65
C ASN A 387 30.96 8.79 2.61
N ALA A 388 30.40 8.53 1.43
CA ALA A 388 29.10 7.87 1.31
C ALA A 388 29.09 6.50 2.01
N THR A 389 30.19 5.74 1.90
CA THR A 389 30.37 4.43 2.55
C THR A 389 30.45 4.56 4.08
N ILE A 390 31.19 5.53 4.61
CA ILE A 390 31.29 5.76 6.05
C ILE A 390 29.96 6.23 6.60
N GLN A 391 29.30 7.17 5.92
CA GLN A 391 28.00 7.71 6.33
C GLN A 391 26.97 6.59 6.42
N ILE A 392 26.85 5.75 5.39
CA ILE A 392 25.87 4.66 5.42
C ILE A 392 26.18 3.68 6.57
N LEU A 393 27.45 3.32 6.80
CA LEU A 393 27.86 2.45 7.90
C LEU A 393 27.57 3.04 9.29
N LEU A 394 27.93 4.30 9.52
CA LEU A 394 27.66 5.00 10.78
C LEU A 394 26.16 5.13 11.03
N HIS A 395 25.34 5.13 9.99
CA HIS A 395 23.89 5.17 10.09
C HIS A 395 23.24 3.79 10.28
N GLN A 396 23.94 2.68 10.01
CA GLN A 396 23.48 1.33 10.35
C GLN A 396 23.46 1.10 11.87
N HIS A 397 22.29 0.76 12.40
CA HIS A 397 22.11 0.57 13.85
C HIS A 397 22.93 -0.63 14.38
N CYS A 398 22.88 -1.77 13.67
CA CYS A 398 23.64 -2.98 14.02
C CYS A 398 25.15 -2.70 14.11
N PHE A 399 25.69 -1.88 13.21
CA PHE A 399 27.09 -1.48 13.17
C PHE A 399 27.50 -0.66 14.39
N ARG A 400 26.75 0.42 14.68
CA ARG A 400 27.01 1.30 15.83
C ARG A 400 26.96 0.54 17.15
N GLU A 401 25.91 -0.25 17.34
CA GLU A 401 25.68 -0.98 18.58
C GLU A 401 26.80 -2.00 18.83
N SER A 402 27.24 -2.69 17.77
CA SER A 402 28.31 -3.68 17.83
C SER A 402 29.69 -3.03 18.06
N LEU A 403 29.98 -1.91 17.42
CA LEU A 403 31.22 -1.16 17.67
C LEU A 403 31.28 -0.57 19.08
N ASN A 404 30.15 -0.07 19.61
CA ASN A 404 30.06 0.41 20.98
C ASN A 404 30.31 -0.71 22.01
N GLN A 405 29.85 -1.93 21.74
CA GLN A 405 30.16 -3.11 22.55
C GLN A 405 31.66 -3.42 22.56
N LEU A 406 32.31 -3.31 21.40
CA LEU A 406 33.75 -3.58 21.22
C LEU A 406 34.66 -2.47 21.77
N LYS A 407 34.13 -1.29 22.11
CA LYS A 407 34.89 -0.11 22.56
C LYS A 407 35.78 -0.38 23.80
N LYS A 408 35.38 -1.33 24.65
CA LYS A 408 36.11 -1.69 25.88
C LYS A 408 37.16 -2.79 25.68
N TYR A 409 37.21 -3.37 24.49
CA TYR A 409 38.11 -4.47 24.13
C TYR A 409 39.30 -3.94 23.32
N GLY A 410 40.37 -4.73 23.34
CA GLY A 410 41.54 -4.51 22.51
C GLY A 410 41.27 -4.81 21.03
N HIS A 411 42.32 -4.80 20.23
CA HIS A 411 42.31 -5.26 18.84
C HIS A 411 43.75 -5.56 18.41
N PHE A 412 43.89 -6.32 17.35
CA PHE A 412 45.17 -6.72 16.79
C PHE A 412 45.66 -5.72 15.75
N LYS A 413 46.96 -5.78 15.42
CA LYS A 413 47.54 -5.10 14.27
C LYS A 413 47.42 -3.57 14.31
N CYS A 414 47.39 -2.99 15.51
CA CYS A 414 47.16 -1.57 15.71
C CYS A 414 48.37 -0.72 15.33
N ARG A 415 48.19 0.19 14.36
CA ARG A 415 49.17 1.21 13.94
C ARG A 415 48.94 2.59 14.59
N LYS A 416 48.36 2.62 15.80
CA LYS A 416 48.04 3.85 16.55
C LYS A 416 47.21 4.83 15.71
N ARG A 417 47.74 6.02 15.38
CA ARG A 417 47.04 7.07 14.63
C ARG A 417 46.70 6.65 13.20
N GLU A 418 47.36 5.63 12.66
CA GLU A 418 47.13 5.15 11.30
C GLU A 418 46.23 3.89 11.27
N CYS A 419 45.68 3.47 12.41
CA CYS A 419 44.83 2.30 12.49
C CYS A 419 43.38 2.61 12.08
N VAL A 420 42.90 1.97 11.01
CA VAL A 420 41.52 2.12 10.50
C VAL A 420 40.47 1.81 11.58
N TYR A 421 40.66 0.73 12.37
CA TYR A 421 39.75 0.41 13.47
C TYR A 421 39.70 1.52 14.54
N CYS A 422 40.86 2.06 14.93
CA CYS A 422 40.93 3.20 15.85
C CYS A 422 40.23 4.44 15.28
N GLN A 423 40.41 4.70 13.98
CA GLN A 423 39.75 5.83 13.31
C GLN A 423 38.22 5.67 13.28
N ILE A 424 37.69 4.48 12.95
CA ILE A 424 36.25 4.17 13.02
C ILE A 424 35.71 4.33 14.45
N GLN A 425 36.44 3.83 15.45
CA GLN A 425 36.06 3.99 16.86
C GLN A 425 36.06 5.46 17.32
N ASN A 426 36.92 6.30 16.74
CA ASN A 426 36.94 7.74 17.02
C ASN A 426 35.80 8.49 16.30
N LEU A 427 35.44 8.08 15.08
CA LEU A 427 34.28 8.62 14.35
C LEU A 427 32.98 8.50 15.16
N LEU A 428 32.80 7.41 15.92
CA LEU A 428 31.64 7.23 16.81
C LEU A 428 31.64 8.11 18.07
N LYS A 429 32.79 8.63 18.51
CA LYS A 429 32.92 9.48 19.71
C LYS A 429 32.58 10.95 19.43
N ILE A 430 32.56 11.32 18.15
CA ILE A 430 32.39 12.69 17.72
C ILE A 430 30.91 13.06 17.77
N LYS A 431 30.56 13.94 18.72
CA LYS A 431 29.29 14.68 18.69
C LYS A 431 29.43 16.06 18.03
N ASN A 432 30.64 16.64 17.92
CA ASN A 432 30.85 18.05 17.50
C ASN A 432 32.28 18.41 17.00
N GLN A 433 33.12 17.47 16.53
CA GLN A 433 34.48 17.78 16.03
C GLN A 433 34.87 16.96 14.79
N SER A 434 35.46 17.61 13.80
CA SER A 434 35.83 17.03 12.50
C SER A 434 36.94 15.96 12.59
N ILE A 435 36.75 14.84 11.89
CA ILE A 435 37.88 14.03 11.40
C ILE A 435 38.04 14.39 9.94
N SER A 436 39.26 14.76 9.54
CA SER A 436 39.57 14.93 8.12
C SER A 436 39.47 13.58 7.43
N SER A 437 38.64 13.49 6.37
CA SER A 437 38.58 12.36 5.44
C SER A 437 39.98 11.89 5.00
N ASP A 438 40.96 12.80 4.98
CA ASP A 438 42.34 12.51 4.60
C ASP A 438 43.04 11.55 5.56
N ASP A 439 42.79 11.63 6.87
CA ASP A 439 43.46 10.77 7.85
C ASP A 439 42.92 9.35 7.80
N PHE A 440 41.62 9.20 7.52
CA PHE A 440 41.00 7.90 7.29
C PHE A 440 41.46 7.30 5.96
N GLN A 441 41.56 8.11 4.91
CA GLN A 441 42.10 7.70 3.61
C GLN A 441 43.55 7.22 3.74
N LYS A 442 44.41 7.97 4.45
CA LYS A 442 45.80 7.56 4.72
C LYS A 442 45.86 6.24 5.49
N ALA A 443 45.02 6.05 6.51
CA ALA A 443 44.94 4.80 7.27
C ALA A 443 44.56 3.61 6.36
N LEU A 444 43.59 3.78 5.45
CA LEU A 444 43.21 2.75 4.48
C LEU A 444 44.31 2.46 3.46
N MET A 445 45.00 3.49 2.95
CA MET A 445 46.15 3.34 2.05
C MET A 445 47.24 2.47 2.66
N LEU A 446 47.48 2.58 3.96
CA LEU A 446 48.55 1.83 4.62
C LEU A 446 48.23 0.34 4.83
N VAL A 447 46.95 -0.06 4.78
CA VAL A 447 46.50 -1.42 5.10
C VAL A 447 46.12 -2.21 3.84
N ASN A 448 45.83 -1.55 2.72
CA ASN A 448 45.48 -2.22 1.47
C ASN A 448 46.29 -1.64 0.28
N GLN A 449 47.11 -2.48 -0.36
CA GLN A 449 47.93 -2.10 -1.52
C GLN A 449 47.10 -1.53 -2.69
N SER A 450 45.86 -1.97 -2.86
CA SER A 450 44.95 -1.43 -3.89
C SER A 450 44.58 0.04 -3.65
N PHE A 451 44.57 0.50 -2.39
CA PHE A 451 44.42 1.91 -2.06
C PHE A 451 45.71 2.70 -2.33
N VAL A 452 46.90 2.11 -2.09
CA VAL A 452 48.20 2.72 -2.44
C VAL A 452 48.29 2.97 -3.94
N ASP A 453 47.86 1.99 -4.74
CA ASP A 453 47.85 2.05 -6.21
C ASP A 453 46.73 2.92 -6.79
N ARG A 454 45.86 3.53 -5.95
CA ARG A 454 44.66 4.28 -6.35
C ARG A 454 43.73 3.49 -7.30
N LYS A 455 43.67 2.17 -7.12
CA LYS A 455 42.82 1.27 -7.91
C LYS A 455 41.37 1.29 -7.44
N ILE A 456 41.14 1.57 -6.15
CA ILE A 456 39.79 1.63 -5.55
C ILE A 456 39.06 2.91 -5.99
N ARG A 457 37.86 2.76 -6.58
CA ARG A 457 37.17 3.87 -7.26
C ARG A 457 35.66 3.99 -6.98
N ASP A 458 35.09 3.11 -6.15
CA ASP A 458 33.65 3.12 -5.86
C ASP A 458 33.29 2.73 -4.41
N PRO A 459 32.05 3.01 -3.96
CA PRO A 459 31.61 2.77 -2.58
C PRO A 459 31.51 1.29 -2.21
N ILE A 460 31.33 0.42 -3.20
CA ILE A 460 31.12 -1.02 -2.99
C ILE A 460 32.46 -1.66 -2.59
N GLU A 461 33.52 -1.36 -3.33
CA GLU A 461 34.87 -1.83 -3.04
C GLU A 461 35.42 -1.24 -1.71
N ALA A 462 35.03 -0.01 -1.40
CA ALA A 462 35.32 0.63 -0.13
C ALA A 462 34.65 -0.10 1.04
N PHE A 463 33.37 -0.45 0.89
CA PHE A 463 32.60 -1.16 1.90
C PHE A 463 33.22 -2.53 2.19
N ASP A 464 33.55 -3.29 1.13
CA ASP A 464 34.22 -4.58 1.24
C ASP A 464 35.59 -4.46 1.96
N THR A 465 36.40 -3.47 1.57
CA THR A 465 37.70 -3.27 2.23
C THR A 465 37.56 -2.93 3.71
N ILE A 466 36.62 -2.04 4.07
CA ILE A 466 36.39 -1.69 5.48
C ILE A 466 36.00 -2.94 6.28
N MET A 467 35.13 -3.80 5.74
CA MET A 467 34.72 -5.04 6.40
C MET A 467 35.87 -6.02 6.59
N LYS A 468 36.73 -6.20 5.57
CA LYS A 468 37.94 -7.03 5.65
C LYS A 468 38.91 -6.52 6.70
N VAL A 469 39.18 -5.21 6.70
CA VAL A 469 40.08 -4.56 7.66
C VAL A 469 39.56 -4.70 9.09
N LEU A 470 38.25 -4.50 9.30
CA LEU A 470 37.62 -4.74 10.61
C LEU A 470 37.76 -6.20 11.06
N CYS A 471 37.57 -7.16 10.15
CA CYS A 471 37.77 -8.58 10.46
C CYS A 471 39.21 -8.85 10.91
N ILE A 472 40.21 -8.38 10.16
CA ILE A 472 41.64 -8.56 10.48
C ILE A 472 41.97 -8.00 11.87
N HIS A 473 41.57 -6.76 12.15
CA HIS A 473 41.85 -6.12 13.44
C HIS A 473 41.14 -6.81 14.61
N LEU A 474 39.95 -7.37 14.40
CA LEU A 474 39.20 -8.01 15.49
C LEU A 474 39.63 -9.46 15.74
N THR A 475 40.19 -10.15 14.74
CA THR A 475 40.34 -11.62 14.79
C THR A 475 41.76 -12.14 14.61
N ASP A 476 42.72 -11.27 14.28
CA ASP A 476 44.13 -11.62 13.98
C ASP A 476 44.29 -12.64 12.86
N THR A 477 43.30 -12.77 11.96
CA THR A 477 43.41 -13.65 10.81
C THR A 477 44.33 -13.00 9.77
N ASP A 478 45.51 -13.56 9.56
CA ASP A 478 46.33 -13.25 8.40
C ASP A 478 45.72 -13.84 7.12
N THR A 479 45.92 -13.11 6.01
CA THR A 479 45.63 -13.42 4.61
C THR A 479 44.26 -13.03 4.05
N ASP A 480 44.32 -12.48 2.83
CA ASP A 480 43.25 -12.32 1.84
C ASP A 480 42.50 -13.63 1.49
N GLU A 481 42.87 -14.78 2.09
CA GLU A 481 42.44 -16.11 1.66
C GLU A 481 41.32 -16.73 2.51
N LYS A 482 41.14 -16.33 3.77
CA LYS A 482 40.06 -16.90 4.61
C LYS A 482 38.75 -16.13 4.46
N LYS A 483 38.01 -16.45 3.40
CA LYS A 483 36.62 -16.00 3.17
C LYS A 483 35.66 -16.36 4.33
N ASN A 484 35.99 -17.33 5.19
CA ASN A 484 35.07 -17.89 6.19
C ASN A 484 35.63 -17.69 7.62
N CYS A 485 35.49 -16.49 8.19
CA CYS A 485 35.84 -16.27 9.61
C CYS A 485 34.71 -16.74 10.53
N GLU A 486 35.04 -17.57 11.52
CA GLU A 486 34.07 -18.17 12.47
C GLU A 486 34.08 -17.51 13.85
N LYS A 487 34.87 -16.44 14.05
CA LYS A 487 34.97 -15.78 15.36
C LYS A 487 33.67 -15.05 15.70
N LEU A 488 33.06 -15.40 16.84
CA LEU A 488 31.76 -14.85 17.26
C LEU A 488 31.79 -13.36 17.62
N HIS A 489 32.97 -12.80 17.91
CA HIS A 489 33.16 -11.37 18.12
C HIS A 489 33.45 -10.58 16.84
N CYS A 490 33.53 -11.26 15.68
CA CYS A 490 33.76 -10.62 14.39
C CYS A 490 32.51 -9.88 13.90
N LEU A 491 32.50 -8.56 14.09
CA LEU A 491 31.39 -7.70 13.67
C LEU A 491 31.02 -7.88 12.19
N ALA A 492 32.01 -7.96 11.30
CA ALA A 492 31.76 -8.08 9.86
C ALA A 492 30.97 -9.37 9.54
N HIS A 493 31.43 -10.52 10.03
CA HIS A 493 30.84 -11.82 9.70
C HIS A 493 29.52 -12.10 10.43
N GLN A 494 29.35 -11.56 11.63
CA GLN A 494 28.11 -11.72 12.39
C GLN A 494 26.98 -10.82 11.88
N LYS A 495 27.29 -9.68 11.24
CA LYS A 495 26.30 -8.66 10.87
C LYS A 495 26.05 -8.55 9.37
N PHE A 496 27.07 -8.72 8.55
CA PHE A 496 27.01 -8.43 7.11
C PHE A 496 27.27 -9.65 6.21
N TYR A 497 28.19 -10.55 6.55
CA TYR A 497 28.43 -11.74 5.71
C TYR A 497 27.31 -12.77 5.89
N HIS A 498 26.94 -13.40 4.78
CA HIS A 498 26.03 -14.52 4.71
C HIS A 498 26.85 -15.80 4.49
N HIS A 499 26.80 -16.72 5.44
CA HIS A 499 27.46 -18.02 5.35
C HIS A 499 26.53 -18.99 4.60
N ILE A 500 26.92 -19.37 3.39
CA ILE A 500 26.10 -20.13 2.45
C ILE A 500 26.74 -21.49 2.22
N VAL A 501 25.93 -22.54 2.34
CA VAL A 501 26.26 -23.90 1.91
C VAL A 501 25.52 -24.16 0.61
N GLU A 502 26.28 -24.29 -0.47
CA GLU A 502 25.79 -24.74 -1.76
C GLU A 502 25.81 -26.27 -1.82
N LYS A 503 24.63 -26.87 -1.90
CA LYS A 503 24.44 -28.31 -2.10
C LYS A 503 24.10 -28.57 -3.56
N ARG A 504 24.89 -29.40 -4.26
CA ARG A 504 24.61 -29.89 -5.61
C ARG A 504 24.32 -31.38 -5.57
N GLU A 505 23.07 -31.75 -5.82
CA GLU A 505 22.62 -33.15 -5.76
C GLU A 505 22.20 -33.64 -7.15
N CYS A 506 22.74 -34.78 -7.57
CA CYS A 506 22.35 -35.41 -8.84
C CYS A 506 21.00 -36.13 -8.70
N CYS A 507 20.07 -35.87 -9.61
CA CYS A 507 18.75 -36.52 -9.62
C CYS A 507 18.76 -38.02 -9.98
N LYS A 508 19.89 -38.57 -10.44
CA LYS A 508 20.01 -39.99 -10.84
C LYS A 508 20.89 -40.82 -9.92
N CYS A 509 22.15 -40.40 -9.71
CA CYS A 509 23.09 -41.17 -8.90
C CYS A 509 23.14 -40.72 -7.43
N TYR A 510 22.33 -39.72 -7.05
CA TYR A 510 22.21 -39.16 -5.69
C TYR A 510 23.54 -38.67 -5.08
N HIS A 511 24.61 -38.52 -5.87
CA HIS A 511 25.85 -37.92 -5.40
C HIS A 511 25.64 -36.45 -5.05
N VAL A 512 26.18 -36.06 -3.90
CA VAL A 512 26.08 -34.70 -3.36
C VAL A 512 27.46 -34.07 -3.27
N LYS A 513 27.62 -32.88 -3.85
CA LYS A 513 28.77 -32.00 -3.62
C LYS A 513 28.34 -30.84 -2.74
N TYR A 514 29.18 -30.49 -1.75
CA TYR A 514 29.01 -29.32 -0.91
C TYR A 514 30.10 -28.30 -1.19
N HIS A 515 29.73 -27.03 -1.21
CA HIS A 515 30.64 -25.90 -1.29
C HIS A 515 30.21 -24.85 -0.26
N GLN A 516 31.14 -24.39 0.58
CA GLN A 516 30.90 -23.37 1.59
C GLN A 516 31.49 -22.04 1.15
N GLU A 517 30.70 -20.99 1.16
CA GLU A 517 31.14 -19.63 0.84
C GLU A 517 30.53 -18.61 1.80
N SER A 518 31.26 -17.54 2.09
CA SER A 518 30.71 -16.37 2.75
C SER A 518 30.56 -15.23 1.75
N GLU A 519 29.33 -14.74 1.61
CA GLU A 519 28.96 -13.67 0.68
C GLU A 519 28.68 -12.38 1.46
N LEU A 520 29.43 -11.31 1.19
CA LEU A 520 29.19 -10.00 1.79
C LEU A 520 28.02 -9.26 1.13
N MET A 521 27.93 -9.36 -0.19
CA MET A 521 26.99 -8.60 -1.01
C MET A 521 26.47 -9.46 -2.16
N LYS A 522 25.19 -9.27 -2.50
CA LYS A 522 24.61 -9.81 -3.72
C LYS A 522 24.69 -8.79 -4.84
N SER A 523 24.96 -9.23 -6.06
CA SER A 523 25.10 -8.33 -7.21
C SER A 523 23.92 -8.48 -8.18
N VAL A 524 23.41 -7.35 -8.67
CA VAL A 524 22.40 -7.31 -9.74
C VAL A 524 22.77 -6.27 -10.79
N SER A 525 22.46 -6.55 -12.06
CA SER A 525 22.64 -5.58 -13.13
C SER A 525 21.45 -4.63 -13.20
N ALA A 526 21.71 -3.32 -13.32
CA ALA A 526 20.66 -2.33 -13.46
C ALA A 526 19.80 -2.60 -14.70
N ILE A 527 20.42 -3.02 -15.81
CA ILE A 527 19.68 -3.33 -17.05
C ILE A 527 18.74 -4.52 -16.88
N ASP A 528 19.14 -5.52 -16.09
CA ASP A 528 18.28 -6.68 -15.80
C ASP A 528 17.06 -6.24 -14.98
N VAL A 529 17.25 -5.31 -14.03
CA VAL A 529 16.16 -4.75 -13.21
C VAL A 529 15.25 -3.83 -14.03
N ILE A 530 15.80 -3.07 -14.97
CA ILE A 530 15.02 -2.20 -15.87
C ILE A 530 14.18 -3.06 -16.83
N ASN A 531 14.76 -4.12 -17.36
CA ASN A 531 14.11 -5.05 -18.28
C ASN A 531 13.26 -6.12 -17.56
N LEU A 532 13.06 -6.00 -16.25
CA LEU A 532 12.16 -6.91 -15.54
C LEU A 532 10.77 -6.85 -16.17
N PRO A 533 10.14 -8.01 -16.41
CA PRO A 533 8.74 -8.02 -16.78
C PRO A 533 7.94 -7.26 -15.73
N PRO A 534 6.94 -6.46 -16.13
CA PRO A 534 6.10 -5.72 -15.20
C PRO A 534 5.62 -6.60 -14.04
N TYR A 535 5.59 -6.04 -12.83
CA TYR A 535 5.13 -6.70 -11.59
C TYR A 535 5.99 -7.89 -11.11
N THR A 536 7.14 -8.15 -11.74
CA THR A 536 8.14 -9.09 -11.22
C THR A 536 8.98 -8.42 -10.13
N SER A 537 9.10 -9.05 -8.97
CA SER A 537 9.99 -8.53 -7.92
C SER A 537 11.45 -8.63 -8.34
N PHE A 538 12.22 -7.56 -8.17
CA PHE A 538 13.66 -7.59 -8.47
C PHE A 538 14.44 -8.63 -7.63
N THR A 539 13.87 -9.08 -6.50
CA THR A 539 14.43 -10.17 -5.69
C THR A 539 14.55 -11.49 -6.46
N THR A 540 13.73 -11.70 -7.50
CA THR A 540 13.84 -12.88 -8.38
C THR A 540 15.21 -12.95 -9.06
N LEU A 541 15.80 -11.81 -9.42
CA LEU A 541 17.14 -11.73 -10.02
C LEU A 541 18.25 -12.09 -9.04
N LEU A 542 18.00 -11.94 -7.73
CA LEU A 542 18.94 -12.28 -6.66
C LEU A 542 18.87 -13.77 -6.28
N SER A 543 17.71 -14.38 -6.51
CA SER A 543 17.39 -15.77 -6.13
C SER A 543 17.96 -16.84 -7.05
N ARG A 544 18.71 -16.46 -8.12
CA ARG A 544 19.05 -17.32 -9.27
C ARG A 544 19.34 -18.75 -8.85
N LYS A 545 18.34 -19.63 -9.04
CA LYS A 545 18.51 -21.09 -9.00
C LYS A 545 19.61 -21.39 -10.01
N GLY A 546 20.76 -21.86 -9.52
CA GLY A 546 21.90 -22.10 -10.38
C GLY A 546 21.53 -23.05 -11.53
N PRO A 547 22.17 -22.92 -12.70
CA PRO A 547 21.86 -23.77 -13.85
C PRO A 547 21.99 -25.24 -13.46
N GLU A 548 21.07 -26.06 -13.96
CA GLU A 548 21.23 -27.51 -13.90
C GLU A 548 22.46 -27.88 -14.72
N ILE A 549 23.46 -28.47 -14.07
CA ILE A 549 24.68 -28.95 -14.73
C ILE A 549 24.66 -30.47 -14.85
N ASP A 550 25.30 -31.00 -15.88
CA ASP A 550 25.45 -32.44 -16.03
C ASP A 550 26.33 -33.04 -14.92
N CYS A 551 26.04 -34.27 -14.54
CA CYS A 551 26.77 -34.98 -13.51
C CYS A 551 28.09 -35.55 -14.06
N ASP A 552 29.22 -35.20 -13.42
CA ASP A 552 30.58 -35.65 -13.77
C ASP A 552 31.13 -36.78 -12.89
N GLU A 553 30.39 -37.21 -11.85
CA GLU A 553 30.92 -38.16 -10.84
C GLU A 553 31.01 -39.63 -11.31
N SER A 554 30.24 -40.05 -12.32
CA SER A 554 30.29 -41.44 -12.81
C SER A 554 29.96 -41.49 -14.29
N LEU A 555 30.75 -42.22 -15.07
CA LEU A 555 30.33 -42.71 -16.39
C LEU A 555 29.50 -44.00 -16.15
N PRO A 556 28.25 -44.12 -16.64
CA PRO A 556 27.48 -43.24 -17.52
C PRO A 556 26.30 -42.55 -16.78
N CYS A 557 26.56 -41.61 -15.87
CA CYS A 557 25.50 -40.87 -15.18
C CYS A 557 25.02 -39.67 -16.01
N LEU A 558 23.99 -39.90 -16.82
CA LEU A 558 23.26 -38.86 -17.60
C LEU A 558 22.30 -38.03 -16.74
N GLY A 559 22.64 -37.79 -15.47
CA GLY A 559 21.78 -37.10 -14.50
C GLY A 559 22.14 -35.62 -14.40
N LYS A 560 21.15 -34.78 -14.05
CA LYS A 560 21.37 -33.36 -13.81
C LYS A 560 21.54 -33.08 -12.32
N ARG A 561 22.40 -32.12 -11.97
CA ARG A 561 22.57 -31.67 -10.59
C ARG A 561 21.75 -30.43 -10.33
N LYS A 562 20.93 -30.49 -9.27
CA LYS A 562 20.18 -29.35 -8.76
C LYS A 562 21.01 -28.61 -7.72
N LEU A 563 21.17 -27.30 -7.88
CA LEU A 563 21.78 -26.43 -6.87
C LEU A 563 20.73 -26.02 -5.84
N ILE A 564 21.07 -26.16 -4.56
CA ILE A 564 20.31 -25.69 -3.42
C ILE A 564 21.24 -24.83 -2.57
N LYS A 565 20.87 -23.57 -2.33
CA LYS A 565 21.63 -22.66 -1.46
C LYS A 565 20.98 -22.60 -0.08
N ARG A 566 21.68 -23.09 0.93
CA ARG A 566 21.29 -23.00 2.34
C ARG A 566 22.06 -21.87 3.02
N LEU A 567 21.34 -20.99 3.71
CA LEU A 567 21.94 -20.01 4.64
C LEU A 567 22.17 -20.68 6.00
N GLU A 568 23.39 -20.61 6.54
CA GLU A 568 23.75 -21.22 7.84
C GLU A 568 23.65 -20.22 9.00
N ASN A 569 23.91 -18.94 8.75
CA ASN A 569 23.98 -17.91 9.78
C ASN A 569 22.78 -16.96 9.75
N ASP A 570 22.59 -16.25 10.87
CA ASP A 570 21.50 -15.28 11.03
C ASP A 570 21.96 -13.85 10.73
N ALA A 571 22.50 -13.60 9.54
CA ALA A 571 22.97 -12.27 9.12
C ALA A 571 21.89 -11.18 9.36
N GLU A 572 22.31 -9.97 9.75
CA GLU A 572 21.38 -8.92 10.19
C GLU A 572 21.13 -7.85 9.12
N THR A 573 22.04 -7.73 8.16
CA THR A 573 21.96 -6.79 7.04
C THR A 573 22.25 -7.51 5.72
N ILE A 574 21.40 -7.28 4.73
CA ILE A 574 21.59 -7.69 3.33
C ILE A 574 22.09 -6.49 2.54
N VAL A 575 23.23 -6.65 1.88
CA VAL A 575 23.80 -5.64 1.00
C VAL A 575 23.63 -6.09 -0.45
N ILE A 576 23.03 -5.23 -1.28
CA ILE A 576 22.86 -5.47 -2.71
C ILE A 576 23.65 -4.42 -3.49
N SER A 577 24.60 -4.86 -4.30
CA SER A 577 25.35 -4.02 -5.23
C SER A 577 24.66 -4.00 -6.60
N ILE A 578 24.67 -2.83 -7.24
CA ILE A 578 23.99 -2.60 -8.51
C ILE A 578 25.02 -2.17 -9.56
N GLY A 579 25.15 -2.97 -10.61
CA GLY A 579 26.01 -2.68 -11.76
C GLY A 579 25.28 -1.89 -12.83
N TRP A 580 25.69 -0.62 -13.04
CA TRP A 580 25.23 0.18 -14.18
C TRP A 580 26.21 0.05 -15.34
N VAL A 581 25.69 -0.20 -16.55
CA VAL A 581 26.50 -0.28 -17.78
C VAL A 581 27.07 1.10 -18.12
N ASP A 582 26.21 2.12 -18.12
CA ASP A 582 26.57 3.48 -18.43
C ASP A 582 26.63 4.36 -17.17
N LYS A 583 27.66 5.21 -17.10
CA LYS A 583 27.76 6.24 -16.06
C LYS A 583 26.72 7.36 -16.23
N ARG A 584 26.14 7.49 -17.42
CA ARG A 584 25.05 8.41 -17.73
C ARG A 584 23.92 7.62 -18.34
N THR A 585 23.06 7.10 -17.50
CA THR A 585 21.87 6.37 -17.94
C THR A 585 20.72 7.35 -18.22
N PRO A 586 19.86 7.11 -19.23
CA PRO A 586 18.68 7.93 -19.47
C PRO A 586 17.81 8.09 -18.21
N HIS A 587 17.20 9.26 -18.06
CA HIS A 587 16.37 9.58 -16.90
C HIS A 587 15.21 8.58 -16.70
N ASP A 588 14.61 8.10 -17.79
CA ASP A 588 13.49 7.15 -17.73
C ASP A 588 13.92 5.77 -17.24
N ASP A 589 15.08 5.28 -17.66
CA ASP A 589 15.66 4.03 -17.18
C ASP A 589 16.00 4.09 -15.69
N ILE A 590 16.53 5.23 -15.22
CA ILE A 590 16.77 5.49 -13.79
C ILE A 590 15.44 5.44 -13.03
N ARG A 591 14.38 6.06 -13.57
CA ARG A 591 13.04 6.05 -12.98
C ARG A 591 12.45 4.64 -12.90
N ILE A 592 12.55 3.86 -13.98
CA ILE A 592 12.07 2.47 -14.03
C ILE A 592 12.81 1.63 -12.97
N PHE A 593 14.13 1.74 -12.91
CA PHE A 593 14.94 1.04 -11.92
C PHE A 593 14.49 1.36 -10.48
N ILE A 594 14.38 2.65 -10.15
CA ILE A 594 14.00 3.11 -8.80
C ILE A 594 12.62 2.58 -8.41
N ASN A 595 11.65 2.57 -9.35
CA ASN A 595 10.32 2.04 -9.11
C ASN A 595 10.29 0.53 -8.83
N ASN A 596 11.29 -0.22 -9.32
CA ASN A 596 11.42 -1.65 -9.08
C ASN A 596 12.11 -1.99 -7.74
N ILE A 597 12.65 -1.01 -7.02
CA ILE A 597 13.24 -1.21 -5.69
C ILE A 597 12.12 -1.47 -4.67
N THR A 598 12.09 -2.67 -4.09
CA THR A 598 11.15 -3.00 -3.02
C THR A 598 11.68 -2.53 -1.67
N CYS A 599 10.85 -2.00 -0.78
CA CYS A 599 11.30 -1.63 0.57
C CYS A 599 11.49 -2.81 1.53
N ARG A 600 11.16 -4.04 1.09
CA ARG A 600 11.22 -5.23 1.94
C ARG A 600 11.64 -6.47 1.14
N ILE A 601 12.48 -7.28 1.76
CA ILE A 601 12.96 -8.56 1.23
C ILE A 601 12.82 -9.63 2.32
N LYS A 602 12.45 -10.85 1.94
CA LYS A 602 12.50 -12.04 2.80
C LYS A 602 13.69 -12.91 2.46
N LEU A 603 14.27 -13.60 3.45
CA LEU A 603 15.38 -14.52 3.19
C LEU A 603 14.97 -15.68 2.28
N SER A 604 13.73 -16.17 2.40
CA SER A 604 13.18 -17.20 1.51
C SER A 604 13.07 -16.77 0.04
N GLN A 605 13.18 -15.47 -0.25
CA GLN A 605 13.27 -14.96 -1.62
C GLN A 605 14.70 -15.00 -2.16
N LEU A 606 15.70 -15.16 -1.30
CA LEU A 606 17.13 -15.08 -1.67
C LEU A 606 17.84 -16.43 -1.62
N TYR A 607 17.39 -17.33 -0.74
CA TYR A 607 18.00 -18.64 -0.50
C TYR A 607 16.92 -19.72 -0.53
N ASP A 608 17.30 -20.93 -0.96
CA ASP A 608 16.37 -22.06 -1.04
C ASP A 608 16.03 -22.60 0.36
N GLU A 609 16.99 -22.59 1.28
CA GLU A 609 16.85 -23.05 2.64
C GLU A 609 17.40 -22.01 3.62
N VAL A 610 16.61 -21.64 4.63
CA VAL A 610 16.95 -20.59 5.60
C VAL A 610 16.63 -21.06 7.02
N PRO A 611 17.41 -20.68 8.05
CA PRO A 611 17.16 -21.13 9.42
C PRO A 611 15.84 -20.57 9.99
N LYS A 612 15.56 -19.29 9.68
CA LYS A 612 14.34 -18.58 10.03
C LYS A 612 14.00 -17.60 8.91
N ASP A 613 12.81 -17.69 8.34
CA ASP A 613 12.39 -16.74 7.30
C ASP A 613 12.02 -15.39 7.96
N CYS A 614 12.97 -14.46 7.90
CA CYS A 614 12.86 -13.12 8.46
C CYS A 614 12.72 -12.06 7.36
N GLU A 615 12.13 -10.92 7.74
CA GLU A 615 11.95 -9.77 6.86
C GLU A 615 13.03 -8.73 7.12
N PHE A 616 13.58 -8.20 6.03
CA PHE A 616 14.57 -7.14 6.02
C PHE A 616 13.98 -5.93 5.32
N PHE A 617 14.27 -4.75 5.83
CA PHE A 617 13.70 -3.49 5.38
C PHE A 617 14.78 -2.57 4.84
N LEU A 618 14.51 -1.95 3.69
CA LEU A 618 15.41 -0.99 3.07
C LEU A 618 15.62 0.20 4.01
N ASP A 619 16.85 0.40 4.45
CA ASP A 619 17.21 1.46 5.40
C ASP A 619 18.40 2.31 4.95
N GLY A 620 19.08 1.90 3.87
CA GLY A 620 20.22 2.61 3.33
C GLY A 620 20.34 2.44 1.82
N ILE A 621 20.71 3.52 1.14
CA ILE A 621 20.97 3.55 -0.29
C ILE A 621 22.17 4.45 -0.54
N VAL A 622 23.13 3.99 -1.34
CA VAL A 622 24.15 4.86 -1.93
C VAL A 622 23.82 5.01 -3.40
N CYS A 623 23.81 6.27 -3.86
CA CYS A 623 23.61 6.62 -5.26
C CYS A 623 24.82 7.39 -5.78
N PHE A 624 25.00 7.39 -7.10
CA PHE A 624 25.89 8.32 -7.78
C PHE A 624 25.16 9.14 -8.83
N SER A 625 25.74 10.27 -9.19
CA SER A 625 25.34 11.09 -10.35
C SER A 625 26.59 11.64 -11.04
N VAL A 626 26.49 11.93 -12.33
CA VAL A 626 27.61 12.53 -13.09
C VAL A 626 27.38 14.03 -13.25
N MET A 627 28.22 14.85 -12.62
CA MET A 627 28.31 16.29 -12.86
C MET A 627 29.70 16.65 -13.39
N HIS A 628 29.77 17.48 -14.44
CA HIS A 628 31.04 18.00 -14.99
C HIS A 628 32.16 16.95 -15.17
N TYR A 629 31.79 15.75 -15.66
CA TYR A 629 32.70 14.60 -15.89
C TYR A 629 33.26 13.94 -14.62
N ARG A 630 32.72 14.25 -13.44
CA ARG A 630 33.03 13.58 -12.16
C ARG A 630 31.80 12.89 -11.58
N MET A 631 32.04 11.81 -10.84
CA MET A 631 31.01 11.07 -10.11
C MET A 631 30.83 11.72 -8.73
N HIS A 632 29.59 12.04 -8.39
CA HIS A 632 29.21 12.53 -7.06
C HIS A 632 28.39 11.45 -6.38
N TYR A 633 28.79 11.07 -5.16
CA TYR A 633 28.12 10.04 -4.38
C TYR A 633 27.31 10.66 -3.26
N ALA A 634 26.08 10.18 -3.08
CA ALA A 634 25.20 10.60 -2.00
C ALA A 634 24.55 9.37 -1.34
N ALA A 635 24.12 9.52 -0.09
CA ALA A 635 23.45 8.46 0.65
C ALA A 635 22.03 8.87 1.05
N TYR A 636 21.11 7.92 0.98
CA TYR A 636 19.79 8.02 1.57
C TYR A 636 19.69 7.02 2.70
N ILE A 637 19.31 7.49 3.87
CA ILE A 637 19.27 6.69 5.08
C ILE A 637 17.92 6.87 5.73
N TYR A 638 17.35 5.76 6.19
CA TYR A 638 16.17 5.78 7.02
C TYR A 638 16.55 5.86 8.49
N ASP A 639 16.32 7.02 9.12
CA ASP A 639 16.55 7.16 10.56
C ASP A 639 15.38 6.57 11.34
N THR A 640 15.63 5.42 11.96
CA THR A 640 14.68 4.71 12.83
C THR A 640 14.22 5.52 14.04
N ASN A 641 14.98 6.52 14.51
CA ASN A 641 14.56 7.33 15.67
C ASN A 641 13.56 8.41 15.27
N THR A 642 13.83 9.13 14.18
CA THR A 642 12.94 10.21 13.68
C THR A 642 11.88 9.71 12.71
N MET A 643 11.96 8.43 12.30
CA MET A 643 11.09 7.78 11.34
C MET A 643 11.05 8.52 9.99
N LYS A 644 12.19 9.01 9.52
CA LYS A 644 12.31 9.85 8.32
C LYS A 644 13.50 9.42 7.47
N TRP A 645 13.35 9.57 6.15
CA TRP A 645 14.45 9.48 5.22
C TRP A 645 15.27 10.77 5.22
N VAL A 646 16.57 10.59 5.42
CA VAL A 646 17.58 11.63 5.42
C VAL A 646 18.45 11.43 4.20
N PHE A 647 18.60 12.49 3.42
CA PHE A 647 19.58 12.59 2.34
C PHE A 647 20.85 13.20 2.88
N LEU A 648 21.97 12.53 2.64
CA LEU A 648 23.31 12.96 2.99
C LEU A 648 24.12 13.14 1.70
N ASP A 649 24.59 14.37 1.51
CA ASP A 649 25.49 14.78 0.43
C ASP A 649 26.56 15.72 1.01
N ASP A 650 27.59 16.06 0.22
CA ASP A 650 28.75 16.91 0.52
C ASP A 650 28.77 17.55 1.92
N ASN A 651 27.87 18.53 2.14
CA ASN A 651 27.63 19.18 3.44
C ASN A 651 26.14 19.30 3.80
N ASN A 652 25.26 18.65 3.04
CA ASN A 652 23.82 18.82 3.17
C ASN A 652 23.20 17.56 3.75
N GLU A 653 22.80 17.66 5.01
CA GLU A 653 21.81 16.78 5.59
C GLU A 653 20.43 17.37 5.31
N LYS A 654 19.63 16.66 4.53
CA LYS A 654 18.27 17.08 4.19
C LYS A 654 17.29 15.98 4.52
N ILE A 655 16.41 16.27 5.46
CA ILE A 655 15.23 15.43 5.68
C ILE A 655 14.35 15.53 4.45
N ILE A 656 14.17 14.40 3.76
CA ILE A 656 13.32 14.35 2.57
C ILE A 656 11.86 14.18 3.00
N SER A 657 11.55 13.05 3.60
CA SER A 657 10.18 12.68 3.94
C SER A 657 10.16 11.40 4.78
N GLN A 658 9.02 11.13 5.41
CA GLN A 658 8.70 9.79 5.91
C GLN A 658 8.34 8.84 4.76
N SER A 659 7.91 9.39 3.61
CA SER A 659 7.39 8.59 2.50
C SER A 659 8.46 8.20 1.49
N TRP A 660 8.55 6.90 1.18
CA TRP A 660 9.46 6.35 0.17
C TRP A 660 9.23 6.95 -1.23
N ILE A 661 7.98 7.26 -1.61
CA ILE A 661 7.67 7.89 -2.91
C ILE A 661 8.39 9.23 -3.08
N ASN A 662 8.54 10.00 -2.00
CA ASN A 662 9.22 11.28 -2.03
C ASN A 662 10.73 11.09 -2.16
N VAL A 663 11.28 10.00 -1.62
CA VAL A 663 12.68 9.61 -1.79
C VAL A 663 12.93 9.19 -3.23
N MET A 664 12.06 8.34 -3.80
CA MET A 664 12.11 7.96 -5.22
C MET A 664 12.04 9.19 -6.11
N ASN A 665 11.06 10.07 -5.91
CA ASN A 665 10.93 11.31 -6.66
C ASN A 665 12.16 12.21 -6.52
N HIS A 666 12.76 12.28 -5.32
CA HIS A 666 13.99 13.03 -5.09
C HIS A 666 15.18 12.43 -5.86
N MET A 667 15.35 11.11 -5.83
CA MET A 667 16.42 10.42 -6.59
C MET A 667 16.24 10.61 -8.09
N THR A 668 15.04 10.35 -8.62
CA THR A 668 14.71 10.50 -10.04
C THR A 668 14.94 11.92 -10.52
N LYS A 669 14.42 12.93 -9.79
CA LYS A 669 14.59 14.34 -10.14
C LYS A 669 16.06 14.76 -10.22
N ASN A 670 16.92 14.16 -9.39
CA ASN A 670 18.35 14.48 -9.35
C ASN A 670 19.21 13.56 -10.24
N ASN A 671 18.61 12.72 -11.10
CA ASN A 671 19.33 11.74 -11.95
C ASN A 671 20.31 10.87 -11.15
N GLN A 672 19.89 10.43 -9.96
CA GLN A 672 20.74 9.63 -9.10
C GLN A 672 20.53 8.15 -9.35
N GLN A 673 21.63 7.46 -9.66
CA GLN A 673 21.69 6.04 -9.96
C GLN A 673 22.07 5.27 -8.69
N PRO A 674 21.17 4.47 -8.09
CA PRO A 674 21.49 3.66 -6.92
C PRO A 674 22.57 2.62 -7.24
N CYS A 675 23.68 2.58 -6.51
CA CYS A 675 24.75 1.59 -6.69
C CYS A 675 24.83 0.58 -5.55
N MET A 676 24.30 0.90 -4.36
CA MET A 676 24.30 -0.01 -3.21
C MET A 676 23.02 0.17 -2.40
N LEU A 677 22.36 -0.94 -2.05
CA LEU A 677 21.16 -0.98 -1.20
C LEU A 677 21.45 -1.78 0.06
N LEU A 678 21.04 -1.27 1.21
CA LEU A 678 21.13 -1.96 2.51
C LEU A 678 19.73 -2.23 3.03
N TYR A 679 19.51 -3.49 3.39
CA TYR A 679 18.30 -3.94 4.04
C TYR A 679 18.65 -4.53 5.38
N SER A 680 18.00 -4.10 6.46
CA SER A 680 18.31 -4.58 7.81
C SER A 680 17.07 -5.14 8.51
N LYS A 681 17.30 -6.04 9.47
CA LYS A 681 16.26 -6.52 10.37
C LYS A 681 15.74 -5.40 11.27
N PHE A 682 14.43 -5.39 11.51
CA PHE A 682 13.77 -4.43 12.41
C PHE A 682 13.61 -4.97 13.85
N GLU A 683 13.89 -6.26 14.09
CA GLU A 683 13.87 -6.87 15.42
C GLU A 683 15.08 -6.41 16.28
N LYS A 684 15.04 -6.64 17.61
CA LYS A 684 16.16 -6.31 18.50
C LYS A 684 17.42 -7.07 18.05
N PHE A 685 18.46 -6.33 17.67
CA PHE A 685 19.75 -6.87 17.22
C PHE A 685 20.38 -7.79 18.25
N ARG A 686 21.02 -8.87 17.78
CA ARG A 686 21.76 -9.80 18.64
C ARG A 686 23.05 -9.14 19.10
N LYS A 687 23.38 -9.25 20.39
CA LYS A 687 24.67 -8.78 20.88
C LYS A 687 25.80 -9.67 20.34
N LEU A 688 26.97 -9.08 20.12
CA LEU A 688 28.15 -9.87 19.78
C LEU A 688 28.52 -10.75 20.99
N ASP A 689 28.96 -11.97 20.73
CA ASP A 689 29.60 -12.77 21.77
C ASP A 689 31.05 -12.32 21.90
N LEU A 690 31.37 -11.73 23.04
CA LEU A 690 32.67 -11.10 23.30
C LEU A 690 33.57 -11.96 24.20
N THR A 691 33.18 -13.21 24.49
CA THR A 691 33.93 -14.12 25.38
C THR A 691 35.41 -14.26 24.98
N ASN A 692 35.68 -14.36 23.68
CA ASN A 692 37.00 -14.51 23.09
C ASN A 692 37.51 -13.24 22.38
N ALA A 693 36.90 -12.08 22.64
CA ALA A 693 37.36 -10.82 22.07
C ALA A 693 38.74 -10.44 22.68
N PRO A 694 39.63 -9.81 21.89
CA PRO A 694 40.94 -9.36 22.38
C PRO A 694 40.80 -8.44 23.60
N LYS A 695 41.57 -8.71 24.66
CA LYS A 695 41.55 -7.91 25.89
C LYS A 695 42.50 -6.71 25.83
N GLU A 696 43.59 -6.83 25.08
CA GLU A 696 44.63 -5.81 24.95
C GLU A 696 44.85 -5.42 23.49
N ILE A 697 45.45 -4.24 23.29
CA ILE A 697 45.81 -3.76 21.97
C ILE A 697 47.17 -4.36 21.59
N SER A 698 47.20 -5.18 20.55
CA SER A 698 48.44 -5.65 19.93
C SER A 698 48.88 -4.65 18.86
N LEU A 699 50.11 -4.14 19.01
CA LEU A 699 50.71 -3.17 18.10
C LEU A 699 51.48 -3.91 16.99
N ILE A 700 51.51 -3.31 15.78
CA ILE A 700 52.43 -3.67 14.70
C ILE A 700 53.46 -2.56 14.51
#